data_AF-Q17566-F1
#
_entry.id   AF-Q17566-F1
#
_cell.length_a   1.000
_cell.length_b   1.000
_cell.length_c   1.000
_cell.angle_alpha   90.00
_cell.angle_beta   90.00
_cell.angle_gamma   90.00
#
_symmetry.space_group_name_H-M   'P 1'
#
loop_
_entity.id
_entity.type
_entity.pdbx_description
1 polymer ?
#
loop_
_entity_poly.entity_id
_entity_poly.type
_entity_poly.pdbx_seq_one_letter_code
_entity_poly.pdbx_strand_id
1 'polypeptide(L)'
;MRVVSIIAVSLLLGLNAQKSIPHDSTHFGKGFSDPFGVPQNTGAQDQSSDIGQGRSVSSGSPDAASQDYQLIGQESSSDHSVSLATPLSKHAPDRRSSFLKRSASGHESPFSHPNADVSPSSPQQLHLAFANATTSTNVTNAKSTTNFDGYLKHISVIAHVANGITLQAGLMNEKIPIDAVVGELFGLRSIELSDIFYKLDKIAAWTRKLKDIPNDLKASTELDELESKILELDQIRMESDGVQNVLESSKLTDYFATVKNVKNNLEKYNFKLFSDANREISTVLITLEKILSSATAKELWNKYRSLPSQCKKMMAAIEAVKKIDKKSIEKEYGEMAVGATTFKPLEQVIDLMVRRERYSNKGANNTRNMVEANLEKVNEINANDASGDFKQILELVNRAEQDHSKMHTIGFSRGILDLKHVAGDARDQWLSNVLNISDEHFARITSGLQPLLKASDNLETLNDKLMTVRSVALSQSLVALESLVTTITSYSSLSKGFKILLNDYDECERIQSVTTDYIRSPGITLIRFVKDVQKPINEMLEIAMKLDVEGLNAEYAKFNELNKYGDGGPHSDQQLETIHENLKQQGSLTNLQNRVAGIQTLISGFDVNNFNSTVLSKADSVQAGMDDTRGIMKAVADEMNFLQCLQKSSSDSVMLSKGVRAIQRLRNVTADEIEPLETSTFYFSELFKELAAIKSIPEKMKNGASKETLELNRMAQSLSAIEYSASALKSAYGLLELESSIGQLKNVDAAVSGEIRKIKNPADIKKLQNQWGDHKKDMGSLENAVAKAKYFVAMINVSKLKTLDDYSAPLKELGAIPDVIMNVLGKVAVLKTLIRSIPRTERRKRSGENSEFKLIAAKAVLDKIAKLDLRFASLNSQFKAAPLAFQSFHTSLVKLFSTQQKIRASQKIGGGGGNAGSSSKECKFPFIHVIVSMVITLILAALVFLAYLCYRKKKQDDKTKEKTRYEDLLALKVYDEARQKLEEKEKLERLKSKSKVNEDGKAKLVDKNRMTPIATPMKDSNTLPGTPNNLGITPKQGSLMRTGMTPAATSLKVIGNKNALDGQEQEIHSQCAYGTNGF
;
A
#
# COMPACT_ATOMS: atom_id res chain seq x y z
N MET A 1 -23.93 13.69 -42.69
CA MET A 1 -24.36 12.30 -42.41
C MET A 1 -23.92 11.76 -41.05
N ARG A 2 -22.71 12.04 -40.54
CA ARG A 2 -22.28 11.55 -39.20
C ARG A 2 -22.88 12.29 -37.99
N VAL A 3 -23.61 13.39 -38.19
CA VAL A 3 -24.24 14.16 -37.10
C VAL A 3 -25.68 13.71 -36.79
N VAL A 4 -26.34 13.01 -37.72
CA VAL A 4 -27.74 12.54 -37.54
C VAL A 4 -27.81 11.23 -36.75
N SER A 5 -26.78 10.38 -36.78
CA SER A 5 -26.77 9.12 -36.02
C SER A 5 -26.60 9.29 -34.50
N ILE A 6 -26.06 10.42 -34.04
CA ILE A 6 -25.84 10.64 -32.58
C ILE A 6 -27.12 11.13 -31.89
N ILE A 7 -28.02 11.81 -32.62
CA ILE A 7 -29.29 12.29 -32.06
C ILE A 7 -30.34 11.17 -32.04
N ALA A 8 -30.30 10.22 -32.99
CA ALA A 8 -31.26 9.11 -33.02
C ALA A 8 -31.06 8.07 -31.90
N VAL A 9 -29.83 7.85 -31.43
CA VAL A 9 -29.56 6.87 -30.35
C VAL A 9 -29.93 7.44 -28.97
N SER A 10 -29.91 8.75 -28.80
CA SER A 10 -30.28 9.37 -27.51
C SER A 10 -31.80 9.45 -27.28
N LEU A 11 -32.62 9.34 -28.34
CA LEU A 11 -34.08 9.37 -28.24
C LEU A 11 -34.73 7.99 -28.08
N LEU A 12 -33.98 6.88 -28.22
CA LEU A 12 -34.53 5.51 -28.10
C LEU A 12 -34.23 4.81 -26.76
N LEU A 13 -33.53 5.46 -25.83
CA LEU A 13 -33.29 4.90 -24.48
C LEU A 13 -34.05 5.62 -23.36
N GLY A 14 -34.94 6.55 -23.70
CA GLY A 14 -35.78 7.26 -22.75
C GLY A 14 -37.25 6.92 -22.96
N LEU A 15 -37.67 5.65 -22.83
CA LEU A 15 -39.08 5.23 -22.70
C LEU A 15 -39.13 3.73 -22.38
N ASN A 16 -39.05 3.37 -21.10
CA ASN A 16 -40.05 2.44 -20.57
C ASN A 16 -40.12 2.53 -19.05
N ALA A 17 -41.30 2.94 -18.63
CA ALA A 17 -41.73 3.25 -17.30
C ALA A 17 -41.72 2.02 -16.37
N GLN A 18 -41.48 2.33 -15.10
CA GLN A 18 -42.08 1.72 -13.92
C GLN A 18 -43.14 0.65 -14.23
N LYS A 19 -42.76 -0.62 -14.07
CA LYS A 19 -43.72 -1.68 -13.76
C LYS A 19 -43.35 -2.24 -12.39
N SER A 20 -44.00 -1.67 -11.39
CA SER A 20 -44.20 -2.26 -10.08
C SER A 20 -44.74 -3.68 -10.21
N ILE A 21 -44.03 -4.67 -9.68
CA ILE A 21 -44.60 -5.98 -9.34
C ILE A 21 -44.20 -6.25 -7.88
N PRO A 22 -45.16 -6.64 -7.03
CA PRO A 22 -45.08 -6.45 -5.59
C PRO A 22 -44.29 -7.56 -4.90
N HIS A 23 -43.83 -7.21 -3.69
CA HIS A 23 -43.38 -8.11 -2.65
C HIS A 23 -44.20 -9.40 -2.61
N ASP A 24 -43.56 -10.52 -2.94
CA ASP A 24 -43.98 -11.81 -2.39
C ASP A 24 -42.78 -12.45 -1.70
N SER A 25 -42.81 -12.29 -0.39
CA SER A 25 -41.97 -12.95 0.59
C SER A 25 -42.49 -14.37 0.78
N THR A 26 -41.75 -15.39 0.36
CA THR A 26 -41.64 -16.70 1.05
C THR A 26 -40.68 -17.61 0.28
N HIS A 27 -39.96 -18.46 1.03
CA HIS A 27 -39.04 -19.52 0.59
C HIS A 27 -37.59 -19.12 0.26
N PHE A 28 -36.91 -18.49 1.22
CA PHE A 28 -35.49 -18.80 1.46
C PHE A 28 -35.41 -20.08 2.31
N GLY A 29 -35.30 -21.22 1.64
CA GLY A 29 -34.94 -22.50 2.25
C GLY A 29 -33.95 -23.20 1.33
N LYS A 30 -32.68 -23.24 1.74
CA LYS A 30 -31.51 -24.00 1.22
C LYS A 30 -30.26 -23.12 1.09
N GLY A 31 -29.67 -22.73 2.21
CA GLY A 31 -28.20 -22.61 2.31
C GLY A 31 -27.70 -23.96 2.85
N PHE A 32 -26.92 -24.75 2.12
CA PHE A 32 -25.46 -24.60 1.92
C PHE A 32 -24.66 -24.56 3.22
N SER A 33 -24.46 -25.75 3.78
CA SER A 33 -23.38 -26.18 4.68
C SER A 33 -23.55 -27.69 4.74
N ASP A 34 -22.64 -28.54 4.25
CA ASP A 34 -21.25 -28.62 4.67
C ASP A 34 -20.44 -29.48 3.66
N PRO A 35 -19.31 -29.00 3.09
CA PRO A 35 -18.41 -29.81 2.28
C PRO A 35 -17.21 -30.31 3.12
N PHE A 36 -17.48 -30.99 4.23
CA PHE A 36 -16.49 -31.81 4.93
C PHE A 36 -17.11 -33.14 5.31
N GLY A 37 -17.20 -34.01 4.30
CA GLY A 37 -17.55 -35.41 4.49
C GLY A 37 -16.49 -36.10 5.34
N VAL A 38 -16.85 -36.40 6.59
CA VAL A 38 -16.08 -37.26 7.49
C VAL A 38 -16.09 -38.67 6.89
N PRO A 39 -14.93 -39.27 6.56
CA PRO A 39 -14.87 -40.63 6.07
C PRO A 39 -15.11 -41.60 7.23
N GLN A 40 -16.16 -42.39 7.11
CA GLN A 40 -16.31 -43.63 7.87
C GLN A 40 -15.17 -44.57 7.49
N ASN A 41 -14.25 -44.83 8.42
CA ASN A 41 -13.34 -45.97 8.28
C ASN A 41 -13.56 -46.94 9.44
N THR A 42 -14.14 -48.06 9.06
CA THR A 42 -14.24 -49.32 9.78
C THR A 42 -12.86 -49.93 9.99
N GLY A 43 -12.55 -50.45 11.18
CA GLY A 43 -11.35 -51.27 11.34
C GLY A 43 -10.96 -51.65 12.76
N ALA A 44 -11.43 -52.82 13.18
CA ALA A 44 -10.72 -53.85 13.95
C ALA A 44 -10.08 -53.52 15.32
N GLN A 45 -10.80 -53.96 16.35
CA GLN A 45 -10.40 -54.88 17.43
C GLN A 45 -8.91 -55.21 17.68
N ASP A 46 -8.63 -55.20 18.99
CA ASP A 46 -7.68 -56.03 19.76
C ASP A 46 -6.18 -55.87 19.49
N GLN A 47 -5.49 -55.28 20.48
CA GLN A 47 -4.54 -56.05 21.29
C GLN A 47 -4.19 -55.35 22.61
N SER A 48 -4.49 -56.08 23.68
CA SER A 48 -4.06 -55.95 25.06
C SER A 48 -2.53 -55.89 25.21
N SER A 49 -2.01 -55.11 26.16
CA SER A 49 -1.30 -55.65 27.35
C SER A 49 -0.45 -54.59 28.07
N ASP A 50 -0.69 -54.53 29.39
CA ASP A 50 0.26 -54.38 30.50
C ASP A 50 1.37 -53.32 30.46
N ILE A 51 1.22 -52.32 31.34
CA ILE A 51 2.13 -51.92 32.44
C ILE A 51 1.20 -51.10 33.36
N GLY A 52 0.89 -51.46 34.60
CA GLY A 52 1.79 -51.88 35.67
C GLY A 52 1.58 -50.91 36.84
N GLN A 53 0.58 -51.24 37.66
CA GLN A 53 0.36 -50.91 39.07
C GLN A 53 1.13 -49.73 39.71
N GLY A 54 0.35 -48.73 40.13
CA GLY A 54 0.08 -48.49 41.56
C GLY A 54 1.25 -48.15 42.49
N ARG A 55 1.31 -46.89 42.93
CA ARG A 55 1.60 -46.59 44.33
C ARG A 55 0.91 -45.29 44.77
N SER A 56 -0.09 -45.48 45.60
CA SER A 56 -0.70 -44.51 46.49
C SER A 56 0.30 -44.03 47.55
N VAL A 57 0.05 -42.83 48.12
CA VAL A 57 -0.21 -42.58 49.55
C VAL A 57 0.09 -41.12 49.93
N SER A 58 -0.84 -40.56 50.74
CA SER A 58 -0.72 -39.40 51.65
C SER A 58 -0.74 -38.02 50.99
N SER A 59 -1.82 -37.23 51.00
CA SER A 59 -2.65 -36.71 52.11
C SER A 59 -1.83 -36.00 53.20
N GLY A 60 -1.63 -34.69 52.99
CA GLY A 60 -1.19 -33.74 54.00
C GLY A 60 -2.04 -32.47 53.88
N SER A 61 -3.11 -32.42 54.67
CA SER A 61 -3.83 -31.18 54.99
C SER A 61 -3.03 -30.46 56.08
N PRO A 62 -2.87 -29.13 55.98
CA PRO A 62 -2.97 -28.31 57.18
C PRO A 62 -3.98 -27.19 57.00
N ASP A 63 -4.78 -27.08 58.03
CA ASP A 63 -5.92 -26.20 58.23
C ASP A 63 -5.61 -24.70 58.16
N ALA A 64 -6.66 -23.97 57.77
CA ALA A 64 -7.15 -22.74 58.38
C ALA A 64 -6.16 -21.60 58.68
N ALA A 65 -6.21 -20.57 57.84
CA ALA A 65 -6.17 -19.19 58.30
C ALA A 65 -7.10 -18.34 57.43
N SER A 66 -8.37 -18.29 57.85
CA SER A 66 -9.33 -17.27 57.42
C SER A 66 -8.81 -15.90 57.89
N GLN A 67 -8.52 -15.01 56.95
CA GLN A 67 -8.41 -13.58 57.24
C GLN A 67 -9.43 -12.85 56.37
N ASP A 68 -10.58 -12.57 57.00
CA ASP A 68 -11.59 -11.62 56.58
C ASP A 68 -10.93 -10.27 56.27
N TYR A 69 -10.87 -9.90 54.98
CA TYR A 69 -10.74 -8.50 54.59
C TYR A 69 -12.14 -7.87 54.58
N GLN A 70 -12.54 -7.34 55.74
CA GLN A 70 -13.64 -6.39 55.83
C GLN A 70 -13.25 -5.10 55.09
N LEU A 71 -13.85 -4.88 53.93
CA LEU A 71 -13.94 -3.60 53.23
C LEU A 71 -14.84 -2.66 54.06
N ILE A 72 -14.25 -1.94 55.00
CA ILE A 72 -14.90 -0.85 55.73
C ILE A 72 -14.71 0.45 54.94
N GLY A 73 -15.83 1.14 54.71
CA GLY A 73 -15.87 2.60 54.80
C GLY A 73 -15.89 3.35 53.48
N GLN A 74 -17.09 3.48 52.91
CA GLN A 74 -17.45 4.67 52.13
C GLN A 74 -17.17 5.93 52.97
N GLU A 75 -16.32 6.82 52.49
CA GLU A 75 -16.35 8.23 52.86
C GLU A 75 -16.79 9.05 51.66
N SER A 76 -17.98 9.60 51.83
CA SER A 76 -18.67 10.55 50.98
C SER A 76 -17.95 11.89 50.93
N SER A 77 -17.86 12.44 49.71
CA SER A 77 -18.18 13.83 49.35
C SER A 77 -17.78 14.95 50.33
N SER A 78 -16.79 15.76 49.96
CA SER A 78 -16.84 17.19 50.25
C SER A 78 -16.11 18.00 49.17
N ASP A 79 -16.87 18.93 48.59
CA ASP A 79 -16.46 19.96 47.66
C ASP A 79 -15.39 20.87 48.27
N HIS A 80 -14.28 21.10 47.56
CA HIS A 80 -13.53 22.35 47.69
C HIS A 80 -12.98 22.79 46.33
N SER A 81 -13.65 23.80 45.80
CA SER A 81 -13.25 24.68 44.71
C SER A 81 -11.94 25.39 45.05
N VAL A 82 -10.87 25.09 44.30
CA VAL A 82 -9.64 25.89 44.31
C VAL A 82 -9.51 26.60 42.98
N SER A 83 -9.91 27.87 43.00
CA SER A 83 -9.53 28.91 42.05
C SER A 83 -8.04 29.24 42.24
N LEU A 84 -7.26 29.20 41.16
CA LEU A 84 -5.96 29.88 41.10
C LEU A 84 -5.70 30.30 39.66
N ALA A 85 -6.15 31.52 39.36
CA ALA A 85 -5.62 32.35 38.29
C ALA A 85 -4.44 33.16 38.85
N THR A 86 -3.27 33.08 38.21
CA THR A 86 -2.34 34.22 38.11
C THR A 86 -1.42 34.02 36.89
N PRO A 87 -1.28 35.01 35.99
CA PRO A 87 -0.52 34.89 34.74
C PRO A 87 0.91 35.40 34.90
N LEU A 88 1.90 34.70 34.33
CA LEU A 88 3.26 35.22 34.14
C LEU A 88 3.92 34.64 32.87
N SER A 89 3.94 35.47 31.83
CA SER A 89 5.04 35.79 30.91
C SER A 89 5.99 34.68 30.40
N LYS A 90 5.95 34.52 29.06
CA LYS A 90 7.06 34.27 28.11
C LYS A 90 7.98 33.06 28.38
N HIS A 91 7.68 31.94 27.70
CA HIS A 91 8.63 31.23 26.85
C HIS A 91 7.89 30.17 26.01
N ALA A 92 7.83 30.38 24.70
CA ALA A 92 7.72 29.29 23.72
C ALA A 92 9.09 28.57 23.62
N PRO A 93 9.21 27.34 23.07
CA PRO A 93 8.20 26.55 22.35
C PRO A 93 8.12 25.05 22.75
N ASP A 94 7.00 24.44 22.33
CA ASP A 94 6.85 23.08 21.80
C ASP A 94 7.26 21.86 22.64
N ARG A 95 6.31 21.35 23.43
CA ARG A 95 6.31 19.98 23.98
C ARG A 95 4.90 19.54 24.33
N ARG A 96 4.13 19.05 23.37
CA ARG A 96 2.86 18.34 23.67
C ARG A 96 2.53 17.26 22.65
N SER A 97 3.21 16.12 22.75
CA SER A 97 2.65 14.81 22.38
C SER A 97 3.43 13.67 23.06
N SER A 98 3.32 13.55 24.39
CA SER A 98 3.91 12.41 25.11
C SER A 98 3.11 12.04 26.36
N PHE A 99 1.89 11.54 26.19
CA PHE A 99 1.07 10.80 27.16
C PHE A 99 0.01 10.10 26.28
N LEU A 100 -0.20 8.79 26.18
CA LEU A 100 0.14 7.62 26.99
C LEU A 100 0.21 6.40 26.05
N LYS A 101 1.34 5.67 26.04
CA LYS A 101 1.41 4.27 25.61
C LYS A 101 2.05 3.47 26.74
N ARG A 102 1.20 2.95 27.62
CA ARG A 102 1.39 1.81 28.54
C ARG A 102 0.35 0.78 28.06
N SER A 103 0.54 -0.52 27.93
CA SER A 103 1.62 -1.47 28.19
C SER A 103 1.25 -2.74 27.43
N ALA A 104 2.22 -3.46 26.87
CA ALA A 104 2.12 -4.91 26.65
C ALA A 104 3.55 -5.46 26.57
N SER A 105 4.09 -5.81 27.73
CA SER A 105 5.31 -6.58 27.91
C SER A 105 5.01 -8.05 27.66
N GLY A 106 5.69 -8.65 26.68
CA GLY A 106 5.68 -10.09 26.42
C GLY A 106 7.10 -10.55 26.14
N HIS A 107 7.52 -11.58 26.89
CA HIS A 107 8.87 -12.09 27.10
C HIS A 107 9.74 -12.28 25.85
N GLU A 108 11.01 -11.92 26.02
CA GLU A 108 12.16 -12.23 25.17
C GLU A 108 12.37 -13.75 25.09
N SER A 109 12.46 -14.29 23.87
CA SER A 109 13.06 -15.60 23.60
C SER A 109 14.14 -15.41 22.53
N PRO A 110 15.40 -15.84 22.76
CA PRO A 110 16.53 -15.54 21.90
C PRO A 110 16.66 -16.61 20.81
N PHE A 111 16.10 -16.35 19.64
CA PHE A 111 16.46 -17.08 18.42
C PHE A 111 17.33 -16.19 17.53
N SER A 112 18.58 -16.62 17.39
CA SER A 112 19.65 -16.05 16.57
C SER A 112 19.16 -15.71 15.16
N HIS A 113 19.19 -14.43 14.82
CA HIS A 113 18.86 -13.91 13.49
C HIS A 113 19.88 -14.39 12.44
N PRO A 114 19.48 -15.11 11.38
CA PRO A 114 20.26 -15.21 10.16
C PRO A 114 20.01 -13.95 9.33
N ASN A 115 21.11 -13.26 9.01
CA ASN A 115 21.29 -12.25 7.96
C ASN A 115 20.36 -11.03 7.97
N ALA A 116 20.94 -9.90 8.39
CA ALA A 116 20.37 -8.57 8.32
C ALA A 116 19.94 -8.23 6.87
N ASP A 117 18.64 -8.06 6.69
CA ASP A 117 17.99 -7.53 5.49
C ASP A 117 18.52 -6.12 5.17
N VAL A 118 19.34 -6.03 4.12
CA VAL A 118 19.67 -4.77 3.47
C VAL A 118 18.44 -4.33 2.70
N SER A 119 17.75 -3.30 3.19
CA SER A 119 16.60 -2.67 2.51
C SER A 119 17.02 -2.15 1.12
N PRO A 120 16.49 -2.70 0.01
CA PRO A 120 16.91 -2.29 -1.32
C PRO A 120 16.24 -0.97 -1.72
N SER A 121 17.05 0.07 -1.96
CA SER A 121 16.58 1.45 -2.17
C SER A 121 16.25 1.81 -3.62
N SER A 122 16.09 0.83 -4.53
CA SER A 122 15.62 1.11 -5.90
C SER A 122 14.59 0.08 -6.40
N PRO A 123 13.61 0.48 -7.22
CA PRO A 123 12.60 -0.41 -7.79
C PRO A 123 13.20 -1.60 -8.56
N GLN A 124 14.38 -1.42 -9.18
CA GLN A 124 15.08 -2.50 -9.88
C GLN A 124 15.64 -3.54 -8.89
N GLN A 125 16.17 -3.12 -7.74
CA GLN A 125 16.60 -4.05 -6.70
C GLN A 125 15.42 -4.73 -5.99
N LEU A 126 14.30 -4.02 -5.82
CA LEU A 126 13.04 -4.61 -5.36
C LEU A 126 12.55 -5.68 -6.33
N HIS A 127 12.69 -5.46 -7.65
CA HIS A 127 12.32 -6.43 -8.68
C HIS A 127 13.23 -7.67 -8.65
N LEU A 128 14.54 -7.49 -8.46
CA LEU A 128 15.52 -8.60 -8.36
C LEU A 128 15.41 -9.38 -7.04
N ALA A 129 15.25 -8.69 -5.90
CA ALA A 129 15.12 -9.32 -4.59
C ALA A 129 13.83 -10.13 -4.49
N PHE A 130 12.72 -9.64 -5.05
CA PHE A 130 11.47 -10.40 -5.07
C PHE A 130 11.51 -11.56 -6.08
N ALA A 131 12.15 -11.39 -7.24
CA ALA A 131 12.37 -12.49 -8.18
C ALA A 131 13.13 -13.65 -7.52
N ASN A 132 14.13 -13.35 -6.68
CA ASN A 132 14.86 -14.38 -5.94
C ASN A 132 14.01 -15.00 -4.82
N ALA A 133 13.22 -14.20 -4.08
CA ALA A 133 12.38 -14.71 -2.99
C ALA A 133 11.25 -15.65 -3.45
N THR A 134 10.78 -15.54 -4.69
CA THR A 134 9.65 -16.36 -5.18
C THR A 134 10.08 -17.74 -5.67
N THR A 135 11.38 -18.07 -5.68
CA THR A 135 11.86 -19.41 -6.10
C THR A 135 11.88 -20.47 -4.99
N SER A 136 11.43 -20.15 -3.77
CA SER A 136 11.51 -21.08 -2.62
C SER A 136 10.14 -21.53 -2.05
N THR A 137 9.17 -21.86 -2.91
CA THR A 137 7.93 -22.54 -2.47
C THR A 137 7.67 -23.83 -3.25
N ASN A 138 7.83 -24.95 -2.53
CA ASN A 138 7.28 -26.30 -2.75
C ASN A 138 7.66 -27.04 -4.05
N VAL A 139 8.59 -27.99 -3.88
CA VAL A 139 9.31 -28.80 -4.90
C VAL A 139 8.46 -29.81 -5.68
N THR A 140 7.15 -29.93 -5.48
CA THR A 140 6.35 -30.95 -6.21
C THR A 140 5.86 -30.52 -7.61
N ASN A 141 5.96 -29.24 -8.00
CA ASN A 141 5.60 -28.78 -9.35
C ASN A 141 6.80 -28.59 -10.32
N ALA A 142 8.04 -28.83 -9.87
CA ALA A 142 9.25 -28.48 -10.64
C ALA A 142 9.35 -29.16 -12.03
N LYS A 143 8.77 -30.36 -12.20
CA LYS A 143 8.84 -31.10 -13.47
C LYS A 143 7.99 -30.52 -14.59
N SER A 144 6.91 -29.79 -14.28
CA SER A 144 6.10 -29.15 -15.32
C SER A 144 6.76 -27.83 -15.77
N THR A 145 7.27 -27.04 -14.83
CA THR A 145 7.97 -25.77 -15.10
C THR A 145 9.19 -25.95 -16.01
N THR A 146 10.02 -26.98 -15.83
CA THR A 146 11.23 -27.17 -16.67
C THR A 146 10.92 -27.43 -18.13
N ASN A 147 9.79 -28.08 -18.43
CA ASN A 147 9.37 -28.29 -19.82
C ASN A 147 8.83 -26.98 -20.43
N PHE A 148 8.11 -26.17 -19.66
CA PHE A 148 7.51 -24.92 -20.13
C PHE A 148 8.58 -23.88 -20.49
N ASP A 149 9.56 -23.66 -19.60
CA ASP A 149 10.61 -22.66 -19.82
C ASP A 149 11.46 -22.99 -21.05
N GLY A 150 11.69 -24.28 -21.32
CA GLY A 150 12.41 -24.73 -22.52
C GLY A 150 11.67 -24.41 -23.82
N TYR A 151 10.35 -24.64 -23.88
CA TYR A 151 9.56 -24.32 -25.07
C TYR A 151 9.53 -22.81 -25.35
N LEU A 152 9.22 -22.00 -24.33
CA LEU A 152 9.19 -20.55 -24.47
C LEU A 152 10.56 -19.99 -24.89
N LYS A 153 11.65 -20.50 -24.31
CA LYS A 153 13.01 -20.12 -24.69
C LYS A 153 13.28 -20.36 -26.17
N HIS A 154 13.00 -21.56 -26.66
CA HIS A 154 13.23 -21.95 -28.06
C HIS A 154 12.42 -21.11 -29.05
N ILE A 155 11.13 -20.89 -28.76
CA ILE A 155 10.29 -20.00 -29.58
C ILE A 155 10.79 -18.55 -29.53
N SER A 156 11.24 -18.08 -28.37
CA SER A 156 11.76 -16.71 -28.22
C SER A 156 13.03 -16.49 -29.05
N VAL A 157 13.96 -17.46 -29.07
CA VAL A 157 15.17 -17.42 -29.91
C VAL A 157 14.79 -17.25 -31.39
N ILE A 158 13.87 -18.08 -31.89
CA ILE A 158 13.41 -17.99 -33.29
C ILE A 158 12.74 -16.64 -33.55
N ALA A 159 11.89 -16.17 -32.64
CA ALA A 159 11.17 -14.92 -32.79
C ALA A 159 12.10 -13.70 -32.78
N HIS A 160 13.12 -13.68 -31.93
CA HIS A 160 14.10 -12.60 -31.91
C HIS A 160 14.89 -12.52 -33.21
N VAL A 161 15.34 -13.67 -33.75
CA VAL A 161 16.02 -13.72 -35.05
C VAL A 161 15.09 -13.29 -36.17
N ALA A 162 13.87 -13.84 -36.23
CA ALA A 162 12.87 -13.50 -37.25
C ALA A 162 12.50 -12.02 -37.23
N ASN A 163 12.19 -11.48 -36.05
CA ASN A 163 11.86 -10.07 -35.86
C ASN A 163 13.06 -9.15 -36.16
N GLY A 164 14.28 -9.60 -35.84
CA GLY A 164 15.51 -8.90 -36.23
C GLY A 164 15.63 -8.76 -37.75
N ILE A 165 15.34 -9.82 -38.49
CA ILE A 165 15.33 -9.79 -39.96
C ILE A 165 14.27 -8.83 -40.48
N THR A 166 13.04 -8.92 -39.96
CA THR A 166 11.92 -8.04 -40.36
C THR A 166 12.23 -6.57 -40.07
N LEU A 167 12.72 -6.27 -38.87
CA LEU A 167 13.08 -4.92 -38.46
C LEU A 167 14.22 -4.35 -39.31
N GLN A 168 15.27 -5.15 -39.54
CA GLN A 168 16.39 -4.75 -40.39
C GLN A 168 15.93 -4.43 -41.81
N ALA A 169 15.16 -5.33 -42.42
CA ALA A 169 14.66 -5.15 -43.78
C ALA A 169 13.76 -3.91 -43.88
N GLY A 170 12.86 -3.73 -42.91
CA GLY A 170 11.93 -2.60 -42.85
C GLY A 170 12.61 -1.24 -42.64
N LEU A 171 13.64 -1.18 -41.80
CA LEU A 171 14.45 0.03 -41.63
C LEU A 171 15.24 0.35 -42.90
N MET A 172 15.90 -0.65 -43.51
CA MET A 172 16.73 -0.44 -44.68
C MET A 172 15.95 -0.08 -45.95
N ASN A 173 14.71 -0.53 -46.09
CA ASN A 173 13.84 -0.19 -47.22
C ASN A 173 12.86 0.96 -46.91
N GLU A 174 13.03 1.62 -45.76
CA GLU A 174 12.23 2.75 -45.29
C GLU A 174 10.72 2.46 -45.09
N LYS A 175 10.31 1.19 -45.08
CA LYS A 175 8.92 0.81 -44.77
C LYS A 175 8.60 0.90 -43.27
N ILE A 176 9.63 0.91 -42.42
CA ILE A 176 9.50 1.10 -40.98
C ILE A 176 10.24 2.39 -40.60
N PRO A 177 9.55 3.45 -40.13
CA PRO A 177 10.19 4.67 -39.66
C PRO A 177 11.01 4.42 -38.39
N ILE A 178 12.24 4.93 -38.33
CA ILE A 178 13.11 4.78 -37.15
C ILE A 178 12.49 5.41 -35.88
N ASP A 179 11.77 6.52 -36.04
CA ASP A 179 11.08 7.18 -34.91
C ASP A 179 9.99 6.28 -34.30
N ALA A 180 9.29 5.49 -35.13
CA ALA A 180 8.30 4.51 -34.65
C ALA A 180 8.98 3.37 -33.88
N VAL A 181 10.13 2.88 -34.36
CA VAL A 181 10.92 1.84 -33.68
C VAL A 181 11.43 2.33 -32.33
N VAL A 182 11.98 3.54 -32.27
CA VAL A 182 12.39 4.19 -31.02
C VAL A 182 11.20 4.35 -30.09
N GLY A 183 10.06 4.80 -30.62
CA GLY A 183 8.81 4.90 -29.86
C GLY A 183 8.38 3.60 -29.20
N GLU A 184 8.42 2.49 -29.95
CA GLU A 184 8.02 1.17 -29.47
C GLU A 184 9.04 0.51 -28.53
N LEU A 185 10.35 0.58 -28.85
CA LEU A 185 11.40 -0.05 -28.05
C LEU A 185 11.56 0.59 -26.67
N PHE A 186 11.33 1.91 -26.55
CA PHE A 186 11.47 2.67 -25.30
C PHE A 186 10.13 3.01 -24.62
N GLY A 187 9.01 2.58 -25.21
CA GLY A 187 7.67 2.83 -24.70
C GLY A 187 7.28 4.31 -24.65
N LEU A 188 7.69 5.10 -25.64
CA LEU A 188 7.43 6.54 -25.71
C LEU A 188 6.03 6.88 -26.27
N ARG A 189 5.34 5.91 -26.90
CA ARG A 189 4.07 6.09 -27.63
C ARG A 189 4.17 7.21 -28.68
N SER A 190 3.07 7.92 -28.90
CA SER A 190 2.94 9.12 -29.74
C SER A 190 3.46 10.41 -29.09
N ILE A 191 4.31 10.34 -28.06
CA ILE A 191 4.97 11.55 -27.55
C ILE A 191 6.08 11.89 -28.53
N GLU A 192 5.88 12.97 -29.28
CA GLU A 192 6.95 13.58 -30.05
C GLU A 192 7.97 14.18 -29.07
N LEU A 193 9.10 13.48 -28.88
CA LEU A 193 10.16 13.94 -27.99
C LEU A 193 10.62 15.37 -28.35
N SER A 194 10.56 15.76 -29.62
CA SER A 194 10.84 17.13 -30.08
C SER A 194 9.99 18.21 -29.38
N ASP A 195 8.74 17.92 -29.05
CA ASP A 195 7.86 18.87 -28.38
C ASP A 195 8.26 19.14 -26.92
N ILE A 196 8.98 18.20 -26.30
CA ILE A 196 9.44 18.33 -24.91
C ILE A 196 10.59 19.33 -24.83
N PHE A 197 11.41 19.45 -25.88
CA PHE A 197 12.57 20.35 -25.89
C PHE A 197 12.18 21.81 -25.63
N TYR A 198 11.20 22.34 -26.38
CA TYR A 198 10.75 23.73 -26.23
C TYR A 198 10.07 24.02 -24.89
N LYS A 199 9.55 22.98 -24.22
CA LYS A 199 8.84 23.10 -22.94
C LYS A 199 9.80 23.17 -21.76
N LEU A 200 11.00 22.60 -21.89
CA LEU A 200 12.02 22.63 -20.84
C LEU A 200 12.51 24.03 -20.53
N ASP A 201 12.63 24.90 -21.54
CA ASP A 201 13.05 26.29 -21.33
C ASP A 201 12.02 27.07 -20.48
N LYS A 202 10.73 26.84 -20.75
CA LYS A 202 9.63 27.42 -19.96
C LYS A 202 9.63 26.90 -18.53
N ILE A 203 9.80 25.59 -18.37
CA ILE A 203 9.87 24.96 -17.04
C ILE A 203 11.10 25.48 -16.27
N ALA A 204 12.27 25.55 -16.89
CA ALA A 204 13.47 26.09 -16.27
C ALA A 204 13.29 27.56 -15.85
N ALA A 205 12.66 28.38 -16.68
CA ALA A 205 12.34 29.77 -16.32
C ALA A 205 11.37 29.84 -15.12
N TRP A 206 10.35 28.97 -15.09
CA TRP A 206 9.41 28.88 -13.97
C TRP A 206 10.07 28.37 -12.68
N THR A 207 10.93 27.36 -12.79
CA THR A 207 11.70 26.79 -11.68
C THR A 207 12.65 27.82 -11.05
N ARG A 208 13.26 28.71 -11.84
CA ARG A 208 14.03 29.84 -11.30
C ARG A 208 13.16 30.77 -10.47
N LYS A 209 11.98 31.14 -10.97
CA LYS A 209 11.02 31.96 -10.19
C LYS A 209 10.65 31.30 -8.86
N LEU A 210 10.44 29.98 -8.85
CA LEU A 210 10.17 29.23 -7.61
C LEU A 210 11.35 29.19 -6.63
N LYS A 211 12.58 29.31 -7.11
CA LYS A 211 13.78 29.32 -6.27
C LYS A 211 13.93 30.66 -5.53
N ASP A 212 13.56 31.74 -6.20
CA ASP A 212 13.70 33.10 -5.69
C ASP A 212 12.52 33.50 -4.77
N ILE A 213 11.32 32.97 -5.04
CA ILE A 213 10.10 33.38 -4.33
C ILE A 213 10.13 33.22 -2.80
N PRO A 214 10.77 32.22 -2.16
CA PRO A 214 10.79 32.14 -0.70
C PRO A 214 11.48 33.36 -0.06
N ASN A 215 12.45 33.97 -0.76
CA ASN A 215 13.15 35.16 -0.30
C ASN A 215 12.35 36.46 -0.55
N ASP A 216 11.46 36.45 -1.55
CA ASP A 216 10.62 37.60 -1.89
C ASP A 216 9.36 37.68 -1.01
N LEU A 217 8.93 36.54 -0.45
CA LEU A 217 7.79 36.49 0.46
C LEU A 217 8.12 37.16 1.79
N LYS A 218 7.19 38.00 2.25
CA LYS A 218 7.25 38.57 3.59
C LYS A 218 7.06 37.45 4.62
N ALA A 219 7.82 37.52 5.71
CA ALA A 219 7.76 36.59 6.82
C ALA A 219 7.87 37.34 8.15
N SER A 220 7.08 36.92 9.13
CA SER A 220 7.12 37.36 10.54
C SER A 220 6.28 36.38 11.35
N THR A 221 6.52 36.27 12.65
CA THR A 221 5.72 35.40 13.52
C THR A 221 4.25 35.81 13.53
N GLU A 222 3.98 37.11 13.51
CA GLU A 222 2.63 37.67 13.48
C GLU A 222 1.89 37.34 12.16
N LEU A 223 2.63 37.24 11.04
CA LEU A 223 2.07 36.84 9.75
C LEU A 223 1.67 35.36 9.76
N ASP A 224 2.53 34.47 10.25
CA ASP A 224 2.23 33.03 10.34
C ASP A 224 1.00 32.76 11.23
N GLU A 225 0.87 33.52 12.33
CA GLU A 225 -0.31 33.49 13.19
C GLU A 225 -1.57 33.96 12.45
N LEU A 226 -1.50 35.05 11.67
CA LEU A 226 -2.63 35.55 10.89
C LEU A 226 -3.04 34.56 9.78
N GLU A 227 -2.07 33.98 9.07
CA GLU A 227 -2.31 32.95 8.06
C GLU A 227 -3.01 31.72 8.68
N SER A 228 -2.52 31.23 9.82
CA SER A 228 -3.12 30.10 10.54
C SER A 228 -4.55 30.42 10.99
N LYS A 229 -4.79 31.64 11.46
CA LYS A 229 -6.11 32.14 11.86
C LYS A 229 -7.10 32.19 10.69
N ILE A 230 -6.67 32.67 9.52
CA ILE A 230 -7.48 32.66 8.30
C ILE A 230 -7.92 31.25 7.94
N LEU A 231 -7.00 30.28 7.98
CA LEU A 231 -7.31 28.88 7.67
C LEU A 231 -8.26 28.26 8.70
N GLU A 232 -8.12 28.60 9.98
CA GLU A 232 -9.00 28.13 11.04
C GLU A 232 -10.42 28.69 10.89
N LEU A 233 -10.58 29.96 10.51
CA LEU A 233 -11.90 30.55 10.22
C LEU A 233 -12.59 29.87 9.05
N ASP A 234 -11.85 29.61 7.96
CA ASP A 234 -12.40 28.90 6.82
C ASP A 234 -12.81 27.46 7.20
N GLN A 235 -12.05 26.82 8.08
CA GLN A 235 -12.39 25.51 8.62
C GLN A 235 -13.65 25.55 9.50
N ILE A 236 -13.79 26.52 10.41
CA ILE A 236 -15.00 26.75 11.21
C ILE A 236 -16.21 26.97 10.28
N ARG A 237 -16.06 27.82 9.26
CA ARG A 237 -17.09 28.09 8.26
C ARG A 237 -17.48 26.83 7.48
N MET A 238 -16.54 25.98 7.09
CA MET A 238 -16.84 24.72 6.39
C MET A 238 -17.55 23.71 7.30
N GLU A 239 -17.16 23.63 8.56
CA GLU A 239 -17.78 22.70 9.52
C GLU A 239 -19.17 23.16 9.99
N SER A 240 -19.45 24.46 9.90
CA SER A 240 -20.80 24.98 10.13
C SER A 240 -21.77 24.73 8.97
N ASP A 241 -21.28 24.31 7.79
CA ASP A 241 -22.16 23.99 6.66
C ASP A 241 -23.12 22.83 7.03
N GLY A 242 -24.41 23.14 7.04
CA GLY A 242 -25.47 22.16 7.34
C GLY A 242 -25.83 22.05 8.83
N VAL A 243 -25.18 22.80 9.72
CA VAL A 243 -25.60 22.88 11.13
C VAL A 243 -26.92 23.65 11.20
N GLN A 244 -28.02 22.92 11.40
CA GLN A 244 -29.38 23.45 11.55
C GLN A 244 -30.07 22.72 12.71
N ASN A 245 -31.15 23.30 13.22
CA ASN A 245 -31.97 22.69 14.28
C ASN A 245 -31.15 22.29 15.51
N VAL A 246 -30.29 23.21 15.97
CA VAL A 246 -29.24 22.96 16.99
C VAL A 246 -29.83 22.46 18.30
N LEU A 247 -30.90 23.10 18.78
CA LEU A 247 -31.60 22.73 19.99
C LEU A 247 -33.06 23.22 19.93
N GLU A 248 -33.99 22.29 19.76
CA GLU A 248 -35.43 22.57 19.84
C GLU A 248 -35.93 22.26 21.27
N SER A 249 -36.67 23.19 21.87
CA SER A 249 -37.23 23.00 23.22
C SER A 249 -38.17 21.80 23.32
N SER A 250 -38.90 21.49 22.26
CA SER A 250 -39.74 20.29 22.14
C SER A 250 -38.92 19.01 22.28
N LYS A 251 -37.85 18.85 21.47
CA LYS A 251 -36.97 17.67 21.52
C LYS A 251 -36.32 17.48 22.88
N LEU A 252 -35.91 18.57 23.54
CA LEU A 252 -35.38 18.51 24.90
C LEU A 252 -36.43 17.99 25.89
N THR A 253 -37.65 18.52 25.79
CA THR A 253 -38.79 18.11 26.63
C THR A 253 -39.14 16.64 26.41
N ASP A 254 -39.22 16.21 25.15
CA ASP A 254 -39.57 14.84 24.75
C ASP A 254 -38.50 13.83 25.21
N TYR A 255 -37.22 14.19 25.10
CA TYR A 255 -36.11 13.38 25.59
C TYR A 255 -36.21 13.15 27.10
N PHE A 256 -36.35 14.21 27.90
CA PHE A 256 -36.45 14.08 29.36
C PHE A 256 -37.75 13.42 29.81
N ALA A 257 -38.86 13.64 29.12
CA ALA A 257 -40.11 12.92 29.36
C ALA A 257 -39.92 11.41 29.15
N THR A 258 -39.22 11.01 28.09
CA THR A 258 -38.89 9.61 27.80
C THR A 258 -37.99 9.01 28.88
N VAL A 259 -36.91 9.70 29.24
CA VAL A 259 -36.00 9.28 30.32
C VAL A 259 -36.73 9.07 31.64
N LYS A 260 -37.60 10.02 32.02
CA LYS A 260 -38.39 9.95 33.24
C LYS A 260 -39.41 8.82 33.21
N ASN A 261 -40.05 8.59 32.06
CA ASN A 261 -40.97 7.48 31.87
C ASN A 261 -40.27 6.13 32.04
N VAL A 262 -39.08 5.97 31.44
CA VAL A 262 -38.25 4.75 31.59
C VAL A 262 -37.82 4.55 33.03
N LYS A 263 -37.26 5.59 33.67
CA LYS A 263 -36.84 5.59 35.08
C LYS A 263 -37.97 5.14 36.02
N ASN A 264 -39.19 5.65 35.82
CA ASN A 264 -40.33 5.37 36.68
C ASN A 264 -41.03 4.04 36.37
N ASN A 265 -40.78 3.43 35.21
CA ASN A 265 -41.47 2.22 34.76
C ASN A 265 -40.49 1.13 34.31
N LEU A 266 -39.31 0.99 34.95
CA LEU A 266 -38.26 0.03 34.54
C LEU A 266 -38.78 -1.39 34.30
N GLU A 267 -39.78 -1.83 35.07
CA GLU A 267 -40.39 -3.16 34.94
C GLU A 267 -41.14 -3.39 33.62
N LYS A 268 -41.57 -2.33 32.92
CA LYS A 268 -42.24 -2.40 31.61
C LYS A 268 -41.26 -2.50 30.44
N TYR A 269 -39.97 -2.31 30.69
CA TYR A 269 -38.92 -2.33 29.66
C TYR A 269 -38.17 -3.65 29.67
N ASN A 270 -37.52 -3.94 28.54
CA ASN A 270 -36.77 -5.19 28.32
C ASN A 270 -35.57 -5.39 29.27
N PHE A 271 -35.28 -4.46 30.19
CA PHE A 271 -34.28 -4.66 31.25
C PHE A 271 -34.53 -5.92 32.07
N LYS A 272 -35.81 -6.27 32.29
CA LYS A 272 -36.18 -7.49 33.01
C LYS A 272 -35.65 -8.75 32.32
N LEU A 273 -35.57 -8.78 30.99
CA LEU A 273 -35.06 -9.92 30.22
C LEU A 273 -33.63 -10.30 30.62
N PHE A 274 -32.76 -9.31 30.85
CA PHE A 274 -31.38 -9.53 31.28
C PHE A 274 -31.33 -10.10 32.70
N SER A 275 -32.14 -9.55 33.61
CA SER A 275 -32.22 -10.06 34.99
C SER A 275 -32.79 -11.47 35.07
N ASP A 276 -33.82 -11.78 34.28
CA ASP A 276 -34.43 -13.10 34.19
C ASP A 276 -33.43 -14.10 33.58
N ALA A 277 -32.76 -13.74 32.48
CA ALA A 277 -31.74 -14.60 31.88
C ALA A 277 -30.58 -14.88 32.85
N ASN A 278 -30.08 -13.87 33.57
CA ASN A 278 -29.00 -14.07 34.53
C ASN A 278 -29.42 -14.99 35.71
N ARG A 279 -30.68 -14.89 36.16
CA ARG A 279 -31.23 -15.79 37.21
C ARG A 279 -31.28 -17.24 36.74
N GLU A 280 -31.82 -17.49 35.55
CA GLU A 280 -31.92 -18.86 35.02
C GLU A 280 -30.53 -19.46 34.71
N ILE A 281 -29.60 -18.64 34.19
CA ILE A 281 -28.20 -19.05 33.97
C ILE A 281 -27.52 -19.43 35.30
N SER A 282 -27.65 -18.58 36.31
CA SER A 282 -27.07 -18.84 37.64
C SER A 282 -27.61 -20.14 38.24
N THR A 283 -28.90 -20.42 38.05
CA THR A 283 -29.52 -21.67 38.50
C THR A 283 -28.89 -22.90 37.84
N VAL A 284 -28.64 -22.85 36.53
CA VAL A 284 -27.97 -23.93 35.79
C VAL A 284 -26.52 -24.10 36.24
N LEU A 285 -25.77 -23.01 36.40
CA LEU A 285 -24.38 -23.06 36.85
C LEU A 285 -24.23 -23.68 38.24
N ILE A 286 -25.09 -23.30 39.19
CA ILE A 286 -25.12 -23.90 40.54
C ILE A 286 -25.43 -25.39 40.47
N THR A 287 -26.33 -25.82 39.58
CA THR A 287 -26.64 -27.24 39.41
C THR A 287 -25.47 -28.00 38.79
N LEU A 288 -24.79 -27.43 37.79
CA LEU A 288 -23.60 -28.04 37.17
C LEU A 288 -22.43 -28.15 38.15
N GLU A 289 -22.17 -27.11 38.94
CA GLU A 289 -21.17 -27.14 40.01
C GLU A 289 -21.46 -28.25 41.01
N LYS A 290 -22.72 -28.37 41.46
CA LYS A 290 -23.15 -29.43 42.38
C LYS A 290 -23.03 -30.83 41.77
N ILE A 291 -23.26 -31.00 40.47
CA ILE A 291 -23.04 -32.29 39.80
C ILE A 291 -21.55 -32.63 39.80
N LEU A 292 -20.69 -31.66 39.54
CA LEU A 292 -19.23 -31.86 39.54
C LEU A 292 -18.69 -32.19 40.94
N SER A 293 -19.30 -31.65 42.00
CA SER A 293 -18.85 -31.78 43.39
C SER A 293 -19.59 -32.83 44.24
N SER A 294 -20.69 -33.43 43.76
CA SER A 294 -21.54 -34.30 44.58
C SER A 294 -20.87 -35.61 44.96
N ALA A 295 -21.10 -36.06 46.20
CA ALA A 295 -20.46 -37.25 46.78
C ALA A 295 -21.33 -38.51 46.74
N THR A 296 -22.64 -38.40 46.47
CA THR A 296 -23.58 -39.52 46.56
C THR A 296 -24.43 -39.67 45.29
N ALA A 297 -24.73 -40.92 44.92
CA ALA A 297 -25.58 -41.25 43.77
C ALA A 297 -26.98 -40.59 43.85
N LYS A 298 -27.60 -40.59 45.04
CA LYS A 298 -28.93 -39.99 45.24
C LYS A 298 -28.94 -38.48 44.97
N GLU A 299 -27.90 -37.76 45.37
CA GLU A 299 -27.77 -36.33 45.10
C GLU A 299 -27.54 -36.07 43.60
N LEU A 300 -26.62 -36.82 42.98
CA LEU A 300 -26.36 -36.77 41.54
C LEU A 300 -27.65 -36.92 40.74
N TRP A 301 -28.45 -37.94 41.06
CA TRP A 301 -29.68 -38.23 40.33
C TRP A 301 -30.67 -37.07 40.38
N ASN A 302 -30.92 -36.53 41.56
CA ASN A 302 -31.85 -35.40 41.71
C ASN A 302 -31.39 -34.17 40.91
N LYS A 303 -30.08 -33.93 40.80
CA LYS A 303 -29.53 -32.83 40.00
C LYS A 303 -29.67 -33.10 38.50
N TYR A 304 -29.26 -34.27 38.02
CA TYR A 304 -29.44 -34.66 36.62
C TYR A 304 -30.90 -34.61 36.20
N ARG A 305 -31.82 -35.08 37.04
CA ARG A 305 -33.26 -35.04 36.77
C ARG A 305 -33.80 -33.61 36.62
N SER A 306 -33.27 -32.66 37.41
CA SER A 306 -33.72 -31.27 37.38
C SER A 306 -33.10 -30.43 36.25
N LEU A 307 -31.90 -30.79 35.80
CA LEU A 307 -31.10 -30.01 34.86
C LEU A 307 -31.82 -29.77 33.51
N PRO A 308 -32.50 -30.73 32.87
CA PRO A 308 -33.20 -30.48 31.62
C PRO A 308 -34.27 -29.39 31.71
N SER A 309 -35.04 -29.37 32.80
CA SER A 309 -36.04 -28.33 33.04
C SER A 309 -35.40 -26.95 33.21
N GLN A 310 -34.28 -26.89 33.93
CA GLN A 310 -33.53 -25.65 34.16
C GLN A 310 -32.87 -25.14 32.87
N CYS A 311 -32.22 -26.02 32.10
CA CYS A 311 -31.65 -25.68 30.80
C CYS A 311 -32.72 -25.15 29.85
N LYS A 312 -33.90 -25.77 29.80
CA LYS A 312 -35.02 -25.28 28.98
C LYS A 312 -35.44 -23.85 29.36
N LYS A 313 -35.54 -23.54 30.65
CA LYS A 313 -35.86 -22.19 31.14
C LYS A 313 -34.77 -21.18 30.80
N MET A 314 -33.51 -21.55 31.03
CA MET A 314 -32.34 -20.75 30.68
C MET A 314 -32.33 -20.41 29.18
N MET A 315 -32.48 -21.41 28.31
CA MET A 315 -32.52 -21.21 26.85
C MET A 315 -33.64 -20.26 26.43
N ALA A 316 -34.85 -20.44 26.99
CA ALA A 316 -35.98 -19.57 26.69
C ALA A 316 -35.71 -18.11 27.11
N ALA A 317 -35.06 -17.89 28.25
CA ALA A 317 -34.70 -16.55 28.72
C ALA A 317 -33.60 -15.91 27.87
N ILE A 318 -32.56 -16.65 27.49
CA ILE A 318 -31.50 -16.16 26.59
C ILE A 318 -32.07 -15.84 25.20
N GLU A 319 -32.97 -16.68 24.69
CA GLU A 319 -33.63 -16.47 23.40
C GLU A 319 -34.52 -15.21 23.41
N ALA A 320 -35.13 -14.87 24.55
CA ALA A 320 -35.85 -13.61 24.69
C ALA A 320 -34.91 -12.40 24.58
N VAL A 321 -33.69 -12.47 25.13
CA VAL A 321 -32.66 -11.43 24.95
C VAL A 321 -32.15 -11.38 23.50
N LYS A 322 -31.91 -12.53 22.86
CA LYS A 322 -31.44 -12.61 21.46
C LYS A 322 -32.40 -11.96 20.46
N LYS A 323 -33.70 -11.89 20.77
CA LYS A 323 -34.73 -11.23 19.94
C LYS A 323 -34.69 -9.71 19.98
N ILE A 324 -33.88 -9.11 20.85
CA ILE A 324 -33.69 -7.66 20.88
C ILE A 324 -32.97 -7.24 19.60
N ASP A 325 -33.64 -6.40 18.81
CA ASP A 325 -33.06 -5.81 17.60
C ASP A 325 -33.11 -4.27 17.65
N LYS A 326 -32.40 -3.65 16.70
CA LYS A 326 -32.30 -2.20 16.62
C LYS A 326 -33.67 -1.51 16.53
N LYS A 327 -34.61 -2.10 15.77
CA LYS A 327 -35.94 -1.52 15.55
C LYS A 327 -36.78 -1.56 16.83
N SER A 328 -36.68 -2.65 17.59
CA SER A 328 -37.36 -2.84 18.87
C SER A 328 -36.81 -1.88 19.91
N ILE A 329 -35.49 -1.70 19.97
CA ILE A 329 -34.84 -0.71 20.84
C ILE A 329 -35.27 0.72 20.50
N GLU A 330 -35.22 1.12 19.23
CA GLU A 330 -35.64 2.46 18.81
C GLU A 330 -37.12 2.72 19.12
N LYS A 331 -37.98 1.69 18.97
CA LYS A 331 -39.40 1.78 19.30
C LYS A 331 -39.66 1.88 20.80
N GLU A 332 -38.97 1.08 21.61
CA GLU A 332 -39.20 1.01 23.06
C GLU A 332 -38.58 2.20 23.80
N TYR A 333 -37.33 2.54 23.49
CA TYR A 333 -36.57 3.57 24.21
C TYR A 333 -36.67 4.94 23.54
N GLY A 334 -37.23 5.02 22.32
CA GLY A 334 -37.52 6.27 21.63
C GLY A 334 -36.31 7.20 21.57
N GLU A 335 -36.50 8.42 22.08
CA GLU A 335 -35.47 9.46 22.12
C GLU A 335 -34.19 9.05 22.88
N MET A 336 -34.26 8.13 23.85
CA MET A 336 -33.05 7.65 24.55
C MET A 336 -32.12 6.84 23.63
N ALA A 337 -32.68 6.09 22.68
CA ALA A 337 -31.91 5.28 21.74
C ALA A 337 -31.22 6.12 20.66
N VAL A 338 -31.76 7.30 20.35
CA VAL A 338 -31.25 8.18 19.28
C VAL A 338 -30.67 9.51 19.79
N GLY A 339 -30.66 9.72 21.11
CA GLY A 339 -30.32 11.01 21.71
C GLY A 339 -28.99 11.60 21.25
N ALA A 340 -27.89 10.83 21.16
CA ALA A 340 -26.62 11.43 20.72
C ALA A 340 -26.68 11.91 19.27
N THR A 341 -27.53 11.29 18.44
CA THR A 341 -27.82 11.77 17.09
C THR A 341 -28.69 13.02 17.14
N THR A 342 -29.74 13.03 17.97
CA THR A 342 -30.65 14.16 18.16
C THR A 342 -29.91 15.43 18.61
N PHE A 343 -28.95 15.31 19.53
CA PHE A 343 -28.20 16.44 20.09
C PHE A 343 -26.81 16.65 19.44
N LYS A 344 -26.47 15.92 18.39
CA LYS A 344 -25.22 16.11 17.64
C LYS A 344 -25.05 17.54 17.12
N PRO A 345 -26.09 18.22 16.59
CA PRO A 345 -25.96 19.62 16.18
C PRO A 345 -25.52 20.55 17.32
N LEU A 346 -26.02 20.34 18.55
CA LEU A 346 -25.58 21.09 19.73
C LEU A 346 -24.11 20.83 20.06
N GLU A 347 -23.67 19.56 20.00
CA GLU A 347 -22.27 19.19 20.19
C GLU A 347 -21.36 19.91 19.19
N GLN A 348 -21.75 19.93 17.92
CA GLN A 348 -21.01 20.63 16.87
C GLN A 348 -20.90 22.13 17.15
N VAL A 349 -22.00 22.80 17.52
CA VAL A 349 -21.95 24.24 17.84
C VAL A 349 -21.06 24.50 19.05
N ILE A 350 -21.14 23.70 20.11
CA ILE A 350 -20.29 23.87 21.30
C ILE A 350 -18.81 23.71 20.94
N ASP A 351 -18.46 22.72 20.11
CA ASP A 351 -17.08 22.54 19.62
C ASP A 351 -16.60 23.76 18.81
N LEU A 352 -17.46 24.32 17.96
CA LEU A 352 -17.16 25.54 17.21
C LEU A 352 -16.96 26.76 18.14
N MET A 353 -17.79 26.91 19.18
CA MET A 353 -17.63 27.96 20.19
C MET A 353 -16.27 27.86 20.91
N VAL A 354 -15.83 26.65 21.27
CA VAL A 354 -14.51 26.41 21.89
C VAL A 354 -13.38 26.79 20.94
N ARG A 355 -13.51 26.48 19.64
CA ARG A 355 -12.50 26.86 18.65
C ARG A 355 -12.46 28.36 18.43
N ARG A 356 -13.62 29.02 18.36
CA ARG A 356 -13.75 30.47 18.24
C ARG A 356 -13.14 31.22 19.43
N GLU A 357 -13.22 30.69 20.65
CA GLU A 357 -12.60 31.31 21.83
C GLU A 357 -11.09 31.52 21.69
N ARG A 358 -10.42 30.65 20.94
CA ARG A 358 -8.98 30.75 20.66
C ARG A 358 -8.65 31.78 19.57
N TYR A 359 -9.66 32.44 19.01
CA TYR A 359 -9.55 33.39 17.92
C TYR A 359 -9.79 34.83 18.42
N SER A 360 -8.82 35.71 18.16
CA SER A 360 -9.05 37.17 18.16
C SER A 360 -8.29 37.80 16.98
N ASN A 361 -8.99 38.57 16.14
CA ASN A 361 -8.48 39.09 14.85
C ASN A 361 -7.71 40.41 14.99
N LYS A 362 -7.13 40.71 16.15
CA LYS A 362 -6.31 41.91 16.34
C LYS A 362 -4.93 41.76 15.68
N GLY A 363 -4.89 41.52 14.37
CA GLY A 363 -3.69 41.67 13.56
C GLY A 363 -3.46 43.15 13.26
N ALA A 364 -2.23 43.65 13.43
CA ALA A 364 -1.87 45.01 13.05
C ALA A 364 -2.07 45.21 11.53
N ASN A 365 -2.47 46.42 11.10
CA ASN A 365 -2.65 46.74 9.67
C ASN A 365 -1.42 46.40 8.81
N ASN A 366 -0.20 46.52 9.38
CA ASN A 366 1.03 46.13 8.69
C ASN A 366 1.06 44.64 8.35
N THR A 367 0.64 43.76 9.26
CA THR A 367 0.58 42.31 9.02
C THR A 367 -0.44 41.95 7.94
N ARG A 368 -1.59 42.65 7.91
CA ARG A 368 -2.61 42.48 6.86
C ARG A 368 -2.03 42.83 5.48
N ASN A 369 -1.33 43.96 5.36
CA ASN A 369 -0.68 44.36 4.11
C ASN A 369 0.39 43.35 3.66
N MET A 370 1.08 42.67 4.58
CA MET A 370 2.04 41.62 4.23
C MET A 370 1.36 40.39 3.62
N VAL A 371 0.19 39.98 4.11
CA VAL A 371 -0.61 38.90 3.48
C VAL A 371 -1.01 39.30 2.07
N GLU A 372 -1.54 40.52 1.90
CA GLU A 372 -1.96 41.05 0.60
C GLU A 372 -0.81 41.03 -0.42
N ALA A 373 0.36 41.56 -0.03
CA ALA A 373 1.56 41.53 -0.87
C ALA A 373 2.00 40.10 -1.22
N ASN A 374 1.92 39.15 -0.27
CA ASN A 374 2.25 37.75 -0.55
C ASN A 374 1.22 37.09 -1.49
N LEU A 375 -0.06 37.45 -1.42
CA LEU A 375 -1.09 36.95 -2.34
C LEU A 375 -0.85 37.45 -3.77
N GLU A 376 -0.40 38.70 -3.94
CA GLU A 376 0.04 39.23 -5.23
C GLU A 376 1.20 38.41 -5.80
N LYS A 377 2.19 38.07 -4.96
CA LYS A 377 3.31 37.21 -5.33
C LYS A 377 2.89 35.81 -5.80
N VAL A 378 1.83 35.23 -5.24
CA VAL A 378 1.29 33.95 -5.74
C VAL A 378 0.83 34.08 -7.20
N ASN A 379 0.18 35.20 -7.56
CA ASN A 379 -0.30 35.44 -8.93
C ASN A 379 0.86 35.65 -9.92
N GLU A 380 1.97 36.27 -9.49
CA GLU A 380 3.15 36.52 -10.34
C GLU A 380 3.88 35.23 -10.79
N ILE A 381 3.71 34.12 -10.06
CA ILE A 381 4.33 32.83 -10.40
C ILE A 381 3.79 32.25 -11.72
N ASN A 382 2.56 32.60 -12.12
CA ASN A 382 1.92 32.16 -13.37
C ASN A 382 2.05 30.64 -13.64
N ALA A 383 1.60 29.82 -12.68
CA ALA A 383 1.74 28.36 -12.75
C ALA A 383 0.85 27.67 -13.82
N ASN A 384 -0.13 28.38 -14.39
CA ASN A 384 -1.05 27.82 -15.40
C ASN A 384 -0.31 27.39 -16.66
N ASP A 385 0.62 28.22 -17.16
CA ASP A 385 1.37 27.94 -18.37
C ASP A 385 2.29 26.72 -18.20
N ALA A 386 2.83 26.52 -17.00
CA ALA A 386 3.74 25.41 -16.72
C ALA A 386 3.02 24.08 -16.46
N SER A 387 1.78 24.12 -15.95
CA SER A 387 1.05 22.92 -15.48
C SER A 387 0.89 21.83 -16.54
N GLY A 388 0.55 22.23 -17.77
CA GLY A 388 0.41 21.30 -18.90
C GLY A 388 1.74 20.64 -19.27
N ASP A 389 2.82 21.42 -19.27
CA ASP A 389 4.16 20.96 -19.61
C ASP A 389 4.73 20.03 -18.53
N PHE A 390 4.53 20.35 -17.25
CA PHE A 390 4.91 19.49 -16.11
C PHE A 390 4.29 18.10 -16.21
N LYS A 391 3.00 18.02 -16.54
CA LYS A 391 2.30 16.74 -16.67
C LYS A 391 2.91 15.88 -17.78
N GLN A 392 3.27 16.49 -18.91
CA GLN A 392 3.88 15.75 -20.03
C GLN A 392 5.28 15.24 -19.69
N ILE A 393 6.11 16.05 -19.02
CA ILE A 393 7.45 15.61 -18.57
C ILE A 393 7.30 14.51 -17.52
N LEU A 394 6.42 14.70 -16.54
CA LEU A 394 6.14 13.71 -15.51
C LEU A 394 5.66 12.39 -16.13
N GLU A 395 4.83 12.46 -17.17
CA GLU A 395 4.39 11.30 -17.93
C GLU A 395 5.54 10.59 -18.64
N LEU A 396 6.52 11.31 -19.21
CA LEU A 396 7.71 10.70 -19.82
C LEU A 396 8.61 10.02 -18.77
N VAL A 397 8.86 10.72 -17.66
CA VAL A 397 9.75 10.28 -16.58
C VAL A 397 9.20 9.04 -15.87
N ASN A 398 7.90 9.02 -15.59
CA ASN A 398 7.25 7.92 -14.89
C ASN A 398 6.75 6.80 -15.81
N ARG A 399 6.91 6.91 -17.13
CA ARG A 399 6.43 5.88 -18.05
C ARG A 399 7.27 4.63 -17.88
N ALA A 400 6.65 3.58 -17.34
CA ALA A 400 7.14 2.23 -17.51
C ALA A 400 6.90 1.81 -18.96
N GLU A 401 7.77 0.95 -19.50
CA GLU A 401 7.57 0.23 -20.77
C GLU A 401 6.23 -0.56 -20.71
N GLN A 402 5.13 0.10 -21.04
CA GLN A 402 3.75 -0.42 -20.92
C GLN A 402 2.98 -0.20 -22.23
N ASP A 403 3.60 -0.39 -23.39
CA ASP A 403 2.85 -0.35 -24.65
C ASP A 403 2.73 -1.74 -25.29
N HIS A 404 1.47 -2.17 -25.43
CA HIS A 404 1.05 -3.37 -26.15
C HIS A 404 0.92 -3.14 -27.66
N SER A 405 0.89 -1.88 -28.10
CA SER A 405 0.67 -1.53 -29.51
C SER A 405 1.96 -1.56 -30.34
N LYS A 406 2.90 -2.46 -30.01
CA LYS A 406 4.06 -2.71 -30.85
C LYS A 406 3.54 -3.21 -32.20
N MET A 407 3.85 -2.49 -33.27
CA MET A 407 3.52 -2.85 -34.64
C MET A 407 4.76 -3.37 -35.38
N HIS A 408 5.92 -2.81 -35.05
CA HIS A 408 7.19 -3.09 -35.74
C HIS A 408 8.18 -3.91 -34.90
N THR A 409 7.97 -3.98 -33.58
CA THR A 409 8.91 -4.60 -32.63
C THR A 409 8.25 -5.67 -31.76
N ILE A 410 7.22 -6.33 -32.27
CA ILE A 410 6.37 -7.29 -31.54
C ILE A 410 7.19 -8.43 -30.91
N GLY A 411 8.20 -8.94 -31.62
CA GLY A 411 9.11 -9.97 -31.10
C GLY A 411 10.05 -9.48 -29.99
N PHE A 412 10.26 -8.16 -29.83
CA PHE A 412 11.10 -7.57 -28.79
C PHE A 412 10.27 -7.09 -27.61
N SER A 413 9.64 -8.05 -26.95
CA SER A 413 8.74 -7.82 -25.83
C SER A 413 9.31 -6.95 -24.70
N ARG A 414 10.61 -7.09 -24.36
CA ARG A 414 11.38 -6.27 -23.39
C ARG A 414 12.12 -5.11 -24.06
N GLY A 415 11.67 -4.66 -25.23
CA GLY A 415 12.22 -3.52 -25.94
C GLY A 415 13.68 -3.74 -26.34
N ILE A 416 14.51 -2.72 -26.11
CA ILE A 416 15.95 -2.72 -26.46
C ILE A 416 16.72 -3.91 -25.85
N LEU A 417 16.27 -4.44 -24.71
CA LEU A 417 16.93 -5.59 -24.08
C LEU A 417 16.83 -6.86 -24.93
N ASP A 418 15.69 -7.11 -25.57
CA ASP A 418 15.55 -8.27 -26.46
C ASP A 418 16.33 -8.05 -27.75
N LEU A 419 16.38 -6.81 -28.27
CA LEU A 419 17.19 -6.47 -29.44
C LEU A 419 18.68 -6.77 -29.24
N LYS A 420 19.21 -6.58 -28.02
CA LYS A 420 20.60 -6.94 -27.67
C LYS A 420 20.86 -8.45 -27.70
N HIS A 421 19.85 -9.28 -27.39
CA HIS A 421 20.01 -10.73 -27.38
C HIS A 421 20.03 -11.33 -28.78
N VAL A 422 19.56 -10.61 -29.81
CA VAL A 422 19.53 -11.11 -31.21
C VAL A 422 20.87 -11.67 -31.67
N ALA A 423 22.00 -11.06 -31.29
CA ALA A 423 23.31 -11.59 -31.64
C ALA A 423 23.62 -12.95 -31.00
N GLY A 424 23.19 -13.13 -29.73
CA GLY A 424 23.32 -14.39 -29.00
C GLY A 424 22.35 -15.44 -29.54
N ASP A 425 21.10 -15.06 -29.80
CA ASP A 425 20.06 -15.94 -30.32
C ASP A 425 20.39 -16.41 -31.75
N ALA A 426 20.99 -15.55 -32.58
CA ALA A 426 21.52 -15.90 -33.89
C ALA A 426 22.80 -16.77 -33.84
N ARG A 427 23.30 -17.08 -32.64
CA ARG A 427 24.42 -18.02 -32.37
C ARG A 427 24.00 -19.13 -31.41
N ASP A 428 22.70 -19.27 -31.13
CA ASP A 428 22.20 -20.30 -30.25
C ASP A 428 22.48 -21.69 -30.84
N GLN A 429 23.20 -22.52 -30.08
CA GLN A 429 23.60 -23.86 -30.52
C GLN A 429 22.40 -24.78 -30.75
N TRP A 430 21.33 -24.64 -29.97
CA TRP A 430 20.11 -25.40 -30.20
C TRP A 430 19.48 -25.02 -31.54
N LEU A 431 19.45 -23.73 -31.88
CA LEU A 431 18.94 -23.29 -33.18
C LEU A 431 19.81 -23.81 -34.34
N SER A 432 21.13 -23.85 -34.19
CA SER A 432 22.02 -24.45 -35.20
C SER A 432 21.75 -25.95 -35.38
N ASN A 433 21.55 -26.67 -34.26
CA ASN A 433 21.28 -28.11 -34.24
C ASN A 433 19.91 -28.46 -34.84
N VAL A 434 18.85 -27.73 -34.49
CA VAL A 434 17.49 -28.00 -34.99
C VAL A 434 17.35 -27.72 -36.48
N LEU A 435 18.17 -26.82 -37.03
CA LEU A 435 18.26 -26.55 -38.45
C LEU A 435 19.25 -27.47 -39.19
N ASN A 436 20.02 -28.29 -38.46
CA ASN A 436 21.08 -29.16 -38.97
C ASN A 436 22.13 -28.39 -39.82
N ILE A 437 22.59 -27.24 -39.31
CA ILE A 437 23.60 -26.39 -39.96
C ILE A 437 24.87 -26.38 -39.11
N SER A 438 26.04 -26.44 -39.76
CA SER A 438 27.33 -26.30 -39.05
C SER A 438 27.53 -24.88 -38.50
N ASP A 439 28.18 -24.74 -37.35
CA ASP A 439 28.46 -23.46 -36.68
C ASP A 439 29.04 -22.36 -37.60
N GLU A 440 29.98 -22.71 -38.51
CA GLU A 440 30.57 -21.75 -39.48
C GLU A 440 29.52 -21.14 -40.43
N HIS A 441 28.56 -21.94 -40.88
CA HIS A 441 27.47 -21.47 -41.72
C HIS A 441 26.47 -20.67 -40.90
N PHE A 442 26.19 -21.11 -39.67
CA PHE A 442 25.25 -20.44 -38.77
C PHE A 442 25.72 -19.03 -38.37
N ALA A 443 27.02 -18.83 -38.14
CA ALA A 443 27.62 -17.50 -37.87
C ALA A 443 27.34 -16.45 -38.97
N ARG A 444 26.90 -16.87 -40.16
CA ARG A 444 26.51 -15.98 -41.26
C ARG A 444 25.16 -15.31 -41.02
N ILE A 445 24.27 -15.88 -40.20
CA ILE A 445 23.04 -15.18 -39.78
C ILE A 445 23.43 -13.92 -39.01
N THR A 446 24.32 -14.06 -38.02
CA THR A 446 24.82 -12.90 -37.26
C THR A 446 25.52 -11.91 -38.17
N SER A 447 26.29 -12.38 -39.16
CA SER A 447 26.95 -11.51 -40.14
C SER A 447 25.94 -10.75 -41.02
N GLY A 448 24.86 -11.41 -41.45
CA GLY A 448 23.78 -10.79 -42.22
C GLY A 448 22.96 -9.77 -41.41
N LEU A 449 22.84 -9.97 -40.10
CA LEU A 449 22.19 -9.04 -39.15
C LEU A 449 23.12 -7.93 -38.64
N GLN A 450 24.37 -7.87 -39.10
CA GLN A 450 25.36 -6.92 -38.58
C GLN A 450 24.93 -5.44 -38.67
N PRO A 451 24.21 -4.98 -39.72
CA PRO A 451 23.66 -3.62 -39.74
C PRO A 451 22.72 -3.34 -38.56
N LEU A 452 21.82 -4.27 -38.23
CA LEU A 452 20.92 -4.13 -37.09
C LEU A 452 21.68 -4.15 -35.76
N LEU A 453 22.70 -5.01 -35.62
CA LEU A 453 23.48 -5.09 -34.38
C LEU A 453 24.21 -3.77 -34.10
N LYS A 454 24.80 -3.14 -35.13
CA LYS A 454 25.38 -1.78 -35.00
C LYS A 454 24.33 -0.71 -34.69
N ALA A 455 23.11 -0.85 -35.23
CA ALA A 455 22.00 0.04 -34.89
C ALA A 455 21.60 -0.11 -33.42
N SER A 456 21.58 -1.34 -32.90
CA SER A 456 21.31 -1.64 -31.49
C SER A 456 22.30 -0.94 -30.56
N ASP A 457 23.60 -0.92 -30.88
CA ASP A 457 24.62 -0.21 -30.09
C ASP A 457 24.35 1.31 -30.00
N ASN A 458 23.87 1.92 -31.09
CA ASN A 458 23.48 3.34 -31.08
C ASN A 458 22.21 3.57 -30.24
N LEU A 459 21.23 2.67 -30.37
CA LEU A 459 19.99 2.74 -29.60
C LEU A 459 20.22 2.48 -28.10
N GLU A 460 21.24 1.70 -27.74
CA GLU A 460 21.68 1.53 -26.35
C GLU A 460 22.18 2.86 -25.77
N THR A 461 23.00 3.61 -26.51
CA THR A 461 23.46 4.92 -26.05
C THR A 461 22.28 5.86 -25.81
N LEU A 462 21.28 5.85 -26.71
CA LEU A 462 20.04 6.61 -26.52
C LEU A 462 19.25 6.14 -25.28
N ASN A 463 19.17 4.83 -25.05
CA ASN A 463 18.52 4.25 -23.88
C ASN A 463 19.16 4.74 -22.58
N ASP A 464 20.48 4.76 -22.50
CA ASP A 464 21.21 5.19 -21.30
C ASP A 464 20.94 6.67 -20.98
N LYS A 465 20.87 7.52 -22.00
CA LYS A 465 20.44 8.92 -21.84
C LYS A 465 18.99 9.04 -21.39
N LEU A 466 18.09 8.24 -21.97
CA LEU A 466 16.69 8.22 -21.57
C LEU A 466 16.51 7.77 -20.11
N MET A 467 17.25 6.75 -19.67
CA MET A 467 17.22 6.28 -18.29
C MET A 467 17.76 7.31 -17.30
N THR A 468 18.72 8.15 -17.72
CA THR A 468 19.21 9.27 -16.91
C THR A 468 18.11 10.31 -16.69
N VAL A 469 17.30 10.59 -17.71
CA VAL A 469 16.12 11.45 -17.60
C VAL A 469 15.03 10.79 -16.74
N ARG A 470 14.88 9.47 -16.77
CA ARG A 470 13.92 8.71 -15.94
C ARG A 470 14.40 8.46 -14.49
N SER A 471 15.24 9.33 -13.94
CA SER A 471 15.78 9.14 -12.59
C SER A 471 14.69 9.26 -11.50
N VAL A 472 14.87 8.51 -10.40
CA VAL A 472 13.96 8.56 -9.24
C VAL A 472 13.92 9.96 -8.63
N ALA A 473 15.06 10.66 -8.59
CA ALA A 473 15.15 12.02 -8.07
C ALA A 473 14.29 13.00 -8.88
N LEU A 474 14.38 12.95 -10.22
CA LEU A 474 13.54 13.80 -11.07
C LEU A 474 12.05 13.46 -10.92
N SER A 475 11.70 12.18 -10.86
CA SER A 475 10.33 11.73 -10.60
C SER A 475 9.76 12.33 -9.31
N GLN A 476 10.52 12.27 -8.22
CA GLN A 476 10.11 12.80 -6.91
C GLN A 476 9.95 14.32 -6.94
N SER A 477 10.92 15.03 -7.53
CA SER A 477 10.87 16.48 -7.73
C SER A 477 9.62 16.89 -8.53
N LEU A 478 9.35 16.26 -9.67
CA LEU A 478 8.18 16.57 -10.50
C LEU A 478 6.86 16.29 -9.77
N VAL A 479 6.76 15.25 -8.93
CA VAL A 479 5.56 14.99 -8.12
C VAL A 479 5.35 16.06 -7.05
N ALA A 480 6.42 16.49 -6.39
CA ALA A 480 6.35 17.58 -5.40
C ALA A 480 5.90 18.89 -6.07
N LEU A 481 6.49 19.21 -7.21
CA LEU A 481 6.17 20.41 -7.99
C LEU A 481 4.76 20.35 -8.60
N GLU A 482 4.27 19.20 -9.06
CA GLU A 482 2.88 19.06 -9.55
C GLU A 482 1.86 19.39 -8.44
N SER A 483 2.13 18.95 -7.20
CA SER A 483 1.30 19.28 -6.04
C SER A 483 1.33 20.78 -5.74
N LEU A 484 2.49 21.43 -5.88
CA LEU A 484 2.64 22.87 -5.69
C LEU A 484 1.90 23.66 -6.77
N VAL A 485 2.10 23.32 -8.04
CA VAL A 485 1.39 23.89 -9.20
C VAL A 485 -0.11 23.80 -8.97
N THR A 486 -0.63 22.62 -8.61
CA THR A 486 -2.06 22.42 -8.36
C THR A 486 -2.58 23.36 -7.26
N THR A 487 -1.81 23.54 -6.18
CA THR A 487 -2.17 24.44 -5.08
C THR A 487 -2.23 25.90 -5.56
N ILE A 488 -1.21 26.36 -6.29
CA ILE A 488 -1.14 27.71 -6.84
C ILE A 488 -2.28 27.97 -7.84
N THR A 489 -2.49 27.06 -8.80
CA THR A 489 -3.54 27.21 -9.81
C THR A 489 -4.96 27.11 -9.25
N SER A 490 -5.12 26.59 -8.02
CA SER A 490 -6.42 26.56 -7.35
C SER A 490 -6.83 27.92 -6.78
N TYR A 491 -5.86 28.79 -6.54
CA TYR A 491 -6.07 30.17 -6.11
C TYR A 491 -6.40 31.04 -7.31
N SER A 492 -7.47 31.82 -7.16
CA SER A 492 -7.84 32.91 -8.06
C SER A 492 -7.96 34.19 -7.25
N SER A 493 -7.87 35.34 -7.92
CA SER A 493 -8.10 36.64 -7.28
C SER A 493 -9.43 36.68 -6.53
N LEU A 494 -9.43 37.37 -5.38
CA LEU A 494 -10.63 37.57 -4.55
C LEU A 494 -11.66 38.45 -5.28
N SER A 495 -12.94 38.12 -5.17
CA SER A 495 -14.00 38.85 -5.89
C SER A 495 -14.29 40.23 -5.27
N LYS A 496 -14.28 40.33 -3.94
CA LYS A 496 -14.44 41.59 -3.20
C LYS A 496 -13.12 42.30 -2.87
N GLY A 497 -11.97 41.70 -3.17
CA GLY A 497 -10.66 42.18 -2.71
C GLY A 497 -10.35 41.84 -1.24
N PHE A 498 -9.05 41.85 -0.89
CA PHE A 498 -8.56 41.34 0.39
C PHE A 498 -9.01 42.17 1.60
N LYS A 499 -8.88 43.51 1.53
CA LYS A 499 -9.24 44.41 2.63
C LYS A 499 -10.71 44.35 3.00
N ILE A 500 -11.60 44.24 2.00
CA ILE A 500 -13.05 44.13 2.23
C ILE A 500 -13.36 42.81 2.94
N LEU A 501 -12.77 41.69 2.51
CA LEU A 501 -12.97 40.40 3.17
C LEU A 501 -12.52 40.40 4.63
N LEU A 502 -11.37 41.02 4.94
CA LEU A 502 -10.93 41.13 6.33
C LEU A 502 -11.84 42.03 7.18
N ASN A 503 -12.38 43.09 6.59
CA ASN A 503 -13.37 43.93 7.27
C ASN A 503 -14.68 43.15 7.52
N ASP A 504 -15.10 42.28 6.60
CA ASP A 504 -16.25 41.39 6.82
C ASP A 504 -15.97 40.46 8.01
N TYR A 505 -14.76 39.90 8.13
CA TYR A 505 -14.38 39.08 9.29
C TYR A 505 -14.36 39.87 10.60
N ASP A 506 -13.84 41.10 10.59
CA ASP A 506 -13.86 42.00 11.76
C ASP A 506 -15.29 42.31 12.19
N GLU A 507 -16.19 42.52 11.22
CA GLU A 507 -17.61 42.74 11.50
C GLU A 507 -18.28 41.50 12.11
N CYS A 508 -17.96 40.31 11.59
CA CYS A 508 -18.44 39.07 12.20
C CYS A 508 -17.89 38.88 13.63
N GLU A 509 -16.64 39.28 13.92
CA GLU A 509 -16.05 39.19 15.26
C GLU A 509 -16.77 40.08 16.29
N ARG A 510 -17.39 41.18 15.87
CA ARG A 510 -18.18 42.06 16.74
C ARG A 510 -19.46 41.41 17.28
N ILE A 511 -19.91 40.31 16.68
CA ILE A 511 -21.02 39.51 17.23
C ILE A 511 -20.53 38.91 18.54
N GLN A 512 -21.14 39.33 19.66
CA GLN A 512 -20.67 39.04 21.01
C GLN A 512 -20.29 37.56 21.17
N SER A 513 -19.02 37.31 21.47
CA SER A 513 -18.51 35.96 21.75
C SER A 513 -19.04 35.50 23.11
N VAL A 514 -19.83 34.42 23.13
CA VAL A 514 -20.34 33.82 24.36
C VAL A 514 -19.49 32.59 24.71
N THR A 515 -18.22 32.82 25.07
CA THR A 515 -17.21 31.74 25.13
C THR A 515 -16.88 31.22 26.52
N THR A 516 -17.41 31.79 27.60
CA THR A 516 -17.04 31.33 28.94
C THR A 516 -17.55 29.90 29.19
N ASP A 517 -16.69 29.06 29.78
CA ASP A 517 -17.00 27.68 30.16
C ASP A 517 -18.32 27.53 30.92
N TYR A 518 -18.64 28.49 31.79
CA TYR A 518 -19.89 28.52 32.55
C TYR A 518 -21.14 28.43 31.66
N ILE A 519 -21.16 29.14 30.52
CA ILE A 519 -22.33 29.20 29.63
C ILE A 519 -22.46 27.92 28.79
N ARG A 520 -21.34 27.29 28.42
CA ARG A 520 -21.32 26.02 27.66
C ARG A 520 -21.61 24.80 28.53
N SER A 521 -21.30 24.89 29.83
CA SER A 521 -21.35 23.77 30.78
C SER A 521 -22.68 23.01 30.80
N PRO A 522 -23.87 23.67 30.79
CA PRO A 522 -25.14 22.96 30.70
C PRO A 522 -25.26 22.09 29.45
N GLY A 523 -24.91 22.63 28.27
CA GLY A 523 -24.94 21.89 27.00
C GLY A 523 -23.94 20.73 26.96
N ILE A 524 -22.71 20.94 27.48
CA ILE A 524 -21.71 19.87 27.60
C ILE A 524 -22.22 18.74 28.52
N THR A 525 -22.86 19.12 29.62
CA THR A 525 -23.42 18.18 30.59
C THR A 525 -24.57 17.38 29.99
N LEU A 526 -25.45 18.03 29.21
CA LEU A 526 -26.50 17.35 28.43
C LEU A 526 -25.91 16.34 27.44
N ILE A 527 -24.93 16.74 26.62
CA ILE A 527 -24.32 15.85 25.62
C ILE A 527 -23.69 14.62 26.28
N ARG A 528 -22.98 14.82 27.40
CA ARG A 528 -22.40 13.72 28.17
C ARG A 528 -23.48 12.79 28.70
N PHE A 529 -24.51 13.34 29.34
CA PHE A 529 -25.62 12.56 29.88
C PHE A 529 -26.32 11.73 28.81
N VAL A 530 -26.59 12.33 27.65
CA VAL A 530 -27.24 11.66 26.52
C VAL A 530 -26.41 10.47 26.03
N LYS A 531 -25.08 10.63 25.93
CA LYS A 531 -24.16 9.55 25.56
C LYS A 531 -24.11 8.44 26.63
N ASP A 532 -24.10 8.83 27.91
CA ASP A 532 -24.11 7.91 29.04
C ASP A 532 -25.42 7.10 29.10
N VAL A 533 -26.55 7.69 28.67
CA VAL A 533 -27.85 6.99 28.54
C VAL A 533 -27.87 6.02 27.36
N GLN A 534 -27.36 6.46 26.21
CA GLN A 534 -27.41 5.66 24.99
C GLN A 534 -26.44 4.47 25.01
N LYS A 535 -25.31 4.59 25.72
CA LYS A 535 -24.28 3.55 25.80
C LYS A 535 -24.83 2.20 26.31
N PRO A 536 -25.49 2.11 27.49
CA PRO A 536 -26.08 0.84 27.96
C PRO A 536 -27.16 0.28 27.03
N ILE A 537 -27.92 1.13 26.36
CA ILE A 537 -28.91 0.70 25.34
C ILE A 537 -28.22 0.02 24.15
N ASN A 538 -27.11 0.59 23.68
CA ASN A 538 -26.30 -0.02 22.61
C ASN A 538 -25.60 -1.30 23.09
N GLU A 539 -25.16 -1.36 24.35
CA GLU A 539 -24.59 -2.59 24.94
C GLU A 539 -25.61 -3.74 24.94
N MET A 540 -26.88 -3.48 25.21
CA MET A 540 -27.94 -4.50 25.08
C MET A 540 -28.03 -5.07 23.65
N LEU A 541 -27.96 -4.21 22.63
CA LEU A 541 -27.95 -4.63 21.22
C LEU A 541 -26.72 -5.48 20.91
N GLU A 542 -25.55 -5.05 21.36
CA GLU A 542 -24.32 -5.80 21.15
C GLU A 542 -24.35 -7.17 21.83
N ILE A 543 -24.90 -7.25 23.05
CA ILE A 543 -25.06 -8.53 23.76
C ILE A 543 -26.00 -9.44 22.97
N ALA A 544 -27.18 -8.95 22.58
CA ALA A 544 -28.15 -9.72 21.80
C ALA A 544 -27.54 -10.30 20.51
N MET A 545 -26.72 -9.51 19.80
CA MET A 545 -26.03 -9.96 18.58
C MET A 545 -24.93 -10.99 18.84
N LYS A 546 -24.27 -10.96 20.00
CA LYS A 546 -23.16 -11.88 20.36
C LYS A 546 -23.66 -13.20 20.97
N LEU A 547 -24.94 -13.31 21.33
CA LEU A 547 -25.50 -14.52 21.93
C LEU A 547 -25.61 -15.68 20.93
N ASP A 548 -24.71 -16.65 21.05
CA ASP A 548 -24.74 -17.89 20.28
C ASP A 548 -25.57 -18.99 20.97
N VAL A 549 -26.90 -18.83 20.86
CA VAL A 549 -27.90 -19.79 21.37
C VAL A 549 -27.86 -21.13 20.62
N GLU A 550 -27.50 -21.11 19.34
CA GLU A 550 -27.41 -22.33 18.52
C GLU A 550 -26.26 -23.22 19.00
N GLY A 551 -25.08 -22.65 19.19
CA GLY A 551 -23.95 -23.38 19.74
C GLY A 551 -24.16 -23.80 21.20
N LEU A 552 -24.90 -23.04 22.01
CA LEU A 552 -25.28 -23.49 23.36
C LEU A 552 -26.25 -24.69 23.29
N ASN A 553 -27.24 -24.67 22.40
CA ASN A 553 -28.14 -25.80 22.17
C ASN A 553 -27.39 -27.05 21.67
N ALA A 554 -26.45 -26.88 20.75
CA ALA A 554 -25.62 -27.98 20.26
C ALA A 554 -24.79 -28.62 21.38
N GLU A 555 -24.19 -27.80 22.25
CA GLU A 555 -23.40 -28.31 23.38
C GLU A 555 -24.28 -29.03 24.41
N TYR A 556 -25.47 -28.48 24.71
CA TYR A 556 -26.44 -29.14 25.58
C TYR A 556 -26.96 -30.47 24.98
N ALA A 557 -27.17 -30.53 23.65
CA ALA A 557 -27.59 -31.75 22.97
C ALA A 557 -26.56 -32.88 23.10
N LYS A 558 -25.26 -32.56 22.90
CA LYS A 558 -24.16 -33.51 23.12
C LYS A 558 -24.14 -34.03 24.56
N PHE A 559 -24.28 -33.13 25.54
CA PHE A 559 -24.39 -33.51 26.94
C PHE A 559 -25.59 -34.43 27.20
N ASN A 560 -26.76 -34.08 26.67
CA ASN A 560 -27.99 -34.83 26.89
C ASN A 560 -27.98 -36.20 26.20
N GLU A 561 -27.27 -36.35 25.09
CA GLU A 561 -27.09 -37.64 24.42
C GLU A 561 -26.26 -38.63 25.24
N LEU A 562 -25.24 -38.14 25.93
CA LEU A 562 -24.41 -38.95 26.82
C LEU A 562 -25.12 -39.29 28.15
N ASN A 563 -26.12 -38.48 28.53
CA ASN A 563 -26.88 -38.62 29.78
C ASN A 563 -28.20 -39.40 29.62
N LYS A 564 -28.36 -40.24 28.58
CA LYS A 564 -29.62 -40.98 28.30
C LYS A 564 -29.94 -42.03 29.37
N TYR A 565 -30.59 -41.62 30.46
CA TYR A 565 -31.58 -42.45 31.13
C TYR A 565 -32.91 -42.30 30.38
N GLY A 566 -33.56 -43.40 30.02
CA GLY A 566 -34.98 -43.34 29.67
C GLY A 566 -35.81 -42.79 30.84
N ASP A 567 -37.10 -42.55 30.64
CA ASP A 567 -38.01 -41.96 31.65
C ASP A 567 -38.00 -42.68 33.02
N GLY A 568 -37.46 -43.90 33.11
CA GLY A 568 -37.32 -44.67 34.36
C GLY A 568 -36.14 -44.30 35.27
N GLY A 569 -35.17 -43.48 34.82
CA GLY A 569 -33.96 -43.16 35.58
C GLY A 569 -32.92 -44.29 35.64
N PRO A 570 -31.81 -44.12 36.39
CA PRO A 570 -30.81 -45.16 36.58
C PRO A 570 -31.44 -46.38 37.26
N HIS A 571 -31.18 -47.58 36.72
CA HIS A 571 -31.62 -48.82 37.34
C HIS A 571 -30.74 -49.22 38.54
N SER A 572 -29.57 -48.59 38.72
CA SER A 572 -28.70 -48.77 39.89
C SER A 572 -27.76 -47.57 40.12
N ASP A 573 -27.26 -47.43 41.35
CA ASP A 573 -26.24 -46.41 41.70
C ASP A 573 -24.96 -46.57 40.86
N GLN A 574 -24.55 -47.80 40.53
CA GLN A 574 -23.41 -48.09 39.65
C GLN A 574 -23.57 -47.54 38.23
N GLN A 575 -24.78 -47.60 37.66
CA GLN A 575 -25.04 -47.02 36.34
C GLN A 575 -24.91 -45.49 36.37
N LEU A 576 -25.25 -44.87 37.50
CA LEU A 576 -25.11 -43.43 37.72
C LEU A 576 -23.66 -42.99 37.87
N GLU A 577 -22.88 -43.73 38.64
CA GLU A 577 -21.44 -43.50 38.76
C GLU A 577 -20.74 -43.65 37.40
N THR A 578 -21.04 -44.70 36.64
CA THR A 578 -20.43 -44.95 35.32
C THR A 578 -20.69 -43.81 34.33
N ILE A 579 -21.94 -43.31 34.25
CA ILE A 579 -22.27 -42.20 33.37
C ILE A 579 -21.62 -40.90 33.84
N HIS A 580 -21.61 -40.65 35.15
CA HIS A 580 -20.96 -39.47 35.70
C HIS A 580 -19.46 -39.44 35.40
N GLU A 581 -18.76 -40.57 35.55
CA GLU A 581 -17.35 -40.69 35.18
C GLU A 581 -17.13 -40.55 33.67
N ASN A 582 -17.98 -41.13 32.83
CA ASN A 582 -17.91 -40.94 31.37
C ASN A 582 -18.07 -39.46 30.96
N LEU A 583 -19.03 -38.75 31.57
CA LEU A 583 -19.27 -37.33 31.32
C LEU A 583 -18.09 -36.46 31.76
N LYS A 584 -17.40 -36.84 32.85
CA LYS A 584 -16.15 -36.20 33.31
C LYS A 584 -15.00 -36.47 32.35
N GLN A 585 -14.77 -37.73 31.96
CA GLN A 585 -13.67 -38.11 31.06
C GLN A 585 -13.79 -37.45 29.67
N GLN A 586 -15.00 -37.33 29.12
CA GLN A 586 -15.23 -36.67 27.84
C GLN A 586 -15.22 -35.12 27.95
N GLY A 587 -15.14 -34.55 29.16
CA GLY A 587 -15.18 -33.11 29.38
C GLY A 587 -16.51 -32.44 29.07
N SER A 588 -17.58 -33.20 28.80
CA SER A 588 -18.88 -32.66 28.35
C SER A 588 -19.53 -31.74 29.40
N LEU A 589 -19.48 -32.13 30.69
CA LEU A 589 -19.96 -31.30 31.80
C LEU A 589 -19.21 -29.97 31.90
N THR A 590 -17.87 -30.01 31.83
CA THR A 590 -17.00 -28.84 31.90
C THR A 590 -17.20 -27.92 30.70
N ASN A 591 -17.37 -28.48 29.50
CA ASN A 591 -17.64 -27.71 28.28
C ASN A 591 -18.98 -27.00 28.37
N LEU A 592 -20.04 -27.69 28.80
CA LEU A 592 -21.35 -27.09 29.02
C LEU A 592 -21.28 -25.98 30.08
N GLN A 593 -20.60 -26.21 31.21
CA GLN A 593 -20.40 -25.21 32.26
C GLN A 593 -19.68 -23.97 31.73
N ASN A 594 -18.56 -24.15 31.02
CA ASN A 594 -17.79 -23.05 30.43
C ASN A 594 -18.63 -22.27 29.41
N ARG A 595 -19.42 -22.97 28.61
CA ARG A 595 -20.30 -22.34 27.62
C ARG A 595 -21.38 -21.49 28.28
N VAL A 596 -22.03 -22.02 29.32
CA VAL A 596 -23.04 -21.30 30.10
C VAL A 596 -22.41 -20.10 30.83
N ALA A 597 -21.23 -20.27 31.43
CA ALA A 597 -20.51 -19.18 32.11
C ALA A 597 -20.06 -18.07 31.15
N GLY A 598 -19.64 -18.42 29.92
CA GLY A 598 -19.34 -17.45 28.87
C GLY A 598 -20.55 -16.60 28.50
N ILE A 599 -21.74 -17.21 28.42
CA ILE A 599 -23.00 -16.48 28.18
C ILE A 599 -23.38 -15.64 29.40
N GLN A 600 -23.17 -16.13 30.62
CA GLN A 600 -23.37 -15.34 31.84
C GLN A 600 -22.53 -14.06 31.82
N THR A 601 -21.26 -14.17 31.41
CA THR A 601 -20.34 -13.04 31.33
C THR A 601 -20.84 -11.99 30.34
N LEU A 602 -21.38 -12.42 29.19
CA LEU A 602 -21.98 -11.49 28.21
C LEU A 602 -23.22 -10.79 28.78
N ILE A 603 -24.16 -11.53 29.38
CA ILE A 603 -25.41 -10.96 29.92
C ILE A 603 -25.14 -10.05 31.11
N SER A 604 -24.17 -10.40 31.97
CA SER A 604 -23.76 -9.58 33.11
C SER A 604 -23.05 -8.28 32.71
N GLY A 605 -22.72 -8.12 31.42
CA GLY A 605 -22.23 -6.86 30.88
C GLY A 605 -23.25 -5.72 30.98
N PHE A 606 -24.54 -6.03 31.16
CA PHE A 606 -25.59 -5.04 31.38
C PHE A 606 -26.18 -5.16 32.80
N ASP A 607 -26.01 -4.12 33.62
CA ASP A 607 -26.58 -4.01 34.96
C ASP A 607 -27.63 -2.89 35.03
N VAL A 608 -28.90 -3.29 35.13
CA VAL A 608 -30.05 -2.37 35.23
C VAL A 608 -30.02 -1.50 36.48
N ASN A 609 -29.53 -2.03 37.61
CA ASN A 609 -29.50 -1.28 38.87
C ASN A 609 -28.42 -0.20 38.80
N ASN A 610 -27.25 -0.54 38.25
CA ASN A 610 -26.21 0.43 37.99
C ASN A 610 -26.68 1.49 36.98
N PHE A 611 -27.32 1.09 35.89
CA PHE A 611 -27.87 2.03 34.90
C PHE A 611 -28.85 3.02 35.52
N ASN A 612 -29.80 2.53 36.32
CA ASN A 612 -30.78 3.39 36.98
C ASN A 612 -30.14 4.32 38.03
N SER A 613 -29.32 3.77 38.93
CA SER A 613 -28.77 4.50 40.07
C SER A 613 -27.64 5.48 39.72
N THR A 614 -26.88 5.23 38.64
CA THR A 614 -25.72 6.06 38.28
C THR A 614 -25.94 6.95 37.05
N VAL A 615 -26.78 6.52 36.10
CA VAL A 615 -27.05 7.25 34.87
C VAL A 615 -28.40 7.94 35.00
N LEU A 616 -29.52 7.20 35.05
CA LEU A 616 -30.86 7.80 35.03
C LEU A 616 -31.17 8.68 36.25
N SER A 617 -30.52 8.44 37.39
CA SER A 617 -30.63 9.27 38.59
C SER A 617 -30.22 10.73 38.36
N LYS A 618 -29.29 10.98 37.42
CA LYS A 618 -28.80 12.34 37.09
C LYS A 618 -29.80 13.16 36.27
N ALA A 619 -30.83 12.53 35.68
CA ALA A 619 -31.75 13.17 34.75
C ALA A 619 -32.33 14.48 35.29
N ASP A 620 -32.81 14.48 36.54
CA ASP A 620 -33.44 15.66 37.16
C ASP A 620 -32.43 16.82 37.31
N SER A 621 -31.18 16.52 37.68
CA SER A 621 -30.11 17.53 37.80
C SER A 621 -29.67 18.11 36.46
N VAL A 622 -29.58 17.27 35.41
CA VAL A 622 -29.22 17.72 34.07
C VAL A 622 -30.37 18.53 33.46
N GLN A 623 -31.62 18.11 33.69
CA GLN A 623 -32.79 18.86 33.27
C GLN A 623 -32.85 20.22 33.96
N ALA A 624 -32.68 20.28 35.29
CA ALA A 624 -32.66 21.55 36.02
C ALA A 624 -31.53 22.49 35.56
N GLY A 625 -30.34 21.95 35.27
CA GLY A 625 -29.24 22.72 34.69
C GLY A 625 -29.54 23.23 33.28
N MET A 626 -30.34 22.48 32.53
CA MET A 626 -30.86 22.93 31.24
C MET A 626 -32.01 23.92 31.42
N ASP A 627 -32.84 23.88 32.46
CA ASP A 627 -33.99 24.79 32.64
C ASP A 627 -33.56 26.26 32.80
N ASP A 628 -32.33 26.53 33.26
CA ASP A 628 -31.63 27.82 33.06
C ASP A 628 -31.18 28.04 31.57
N THR A 629 -32.00 27.51 30.66
CA THR A 629 -31.83 27.41 29.19
C THR A 629 -31.45 28.73 28.55
N ARG A 630 -31.89 29.85 29.15
CA ARG A 630 -31.78 31.18 28.54
C ARG A 630 -30.34 31.55 28.23
N GLY A 631 -29.38 31.11 29.06
CA GLY A 631 -27.96 31.33 28.84
C GLY A 631 -27.44 30.60 27.60
N ILE A 632 -27.57 29.27 27.56
CA ILE A 632 -27.05 28.44 26.46
C ILE A 632 -27.81 28.65 25.16
N MET A 633 -29.15 28.80 25.17
CA MET A 633 -29.93 29.04 23.96
C MET A 633 -29.58 30.37 23.32
N LYS A 634 -29.38 31.41 24.13
CA LYS A 634 -28.87 32.69 23.63
C LYS A 634 -27.47 32.53 23.04
N ALA A 635 -26.58 31.83 23.73
CA ALA A 635 -25.21 31.59 23.27
C ALA A 635 -25.16 30.83 21.94
N VAL A 636 -26.01 29.81 21.77
CA VAL A 636 -26.18 29.08 20.52
C VAL A 636 -26.70 30.00 19.42
N ALA A 637 -27.72 30.83 19.70
CA ALA A 637 -28.25 31.78 18.72
C ALA A 637 -27.19 32.80 18.28
N ASP A 638 -26.44 33.35 19.23
CA ASP A 638 -25.35 34.31 18.97
C ASP A 638 -24.22 33.66 18.15
N GLU A 639 -23.86 32.41 18.45
CA GLU A 639 -22.88 31.66 17.65
C GLU A 639 -23.40 31.36 16.24
N MET A 640 -24.66 30.97 16.10
CA MET A 640 -25.27 30.76 14.79
C MET A 640 -25.29 32.05 13.95
N ASN A 641 -25.51 33.21 14.56
CA ASN A 641 -25.39 34.50 13.88
C ASN A 641 -23.96 34.77 13.40
N PHE A 642 -22.95 34.44 14.22
CA PHE A 642 -21.55 34.52 13.82
C PHE A 642 -21.24 33.59 12.63
N LEU A 643 -21.66 32.33 12.70
CA LEU A 643 -21.44 31.37 11.61
C LEU A 643 -22.14 31.81 10.32
N GLN A 644 -23.39 32.30 10.41
CA GLN A 644 -24.10 32.87 9.27
C GLN A 644 -23.40 34.10 8.68
N CYS A 645 -22.81 34.95 9.53
CA CYS A 645 -22.01 36.07 9.06
C CYS A 645 -20.81 35.60 8.24
N LEU A 646 -20.05 34.60 8.72
CA LEU A 646 -18.93 34.02 7.98
C LEU A 646 -19.37 33.42 6.63
N GLN A 647 -20.56 32.81 6.57
CA GLN A 647 -21.06 32.22 5.33
C GLN A 647 -21.34 33.25 4.22
N LYS A 648 -21.64 34.51 4.56
CA LYS A 648 -21.87 35.58 3.56
C LYS A 648 -20.67 35.84 2.65
N SER A 649 -19.47 35.48 3.11
CA SER A 649 -18.22 35.63 2.35
C SER A 649 -17.55 34.28 2.05
N SER A 650 -18.34 33.20 1.96
CA SER A 650 -17.87 31.83 1.72
C SER A 650 -16.98 31.68 0.48
N SER A 651 -17.39 32.20 -0.68
CA SER A 651 -16.59 32.10 -1.92
C SER A 651 -15.22 32.77 -1.77
N ASP A 652 -15.18 34.00 -1.24
CA ASP A 652 -13.93 34.73 -1.03
C ASP A 652 -13.08 34.09 0.08
N SER A 653 -13.70 33.54 1.12
CA SER A 653 -13.03 32.79 2.21
C SER A 653 -12.29 31.57 1.67
N VAL A 654 -12.94 30.80 0.78
CA VAL A 654 -12.32 29.64 0.13
C VAL A 654 -11.12 30.08 -0.70
N MET A 655 -11.27 31.16 -1.49
CA MET A 655 -10.18 31.65 -2.32
C MET A 655 -9.02 32.20 -1.49
N LEU A 656 -9.30 32.97 -0.45
CA LEU A 656 -8.28 33.45 0.48
C LEU A 656 -7.51 32.28 1.12
N SER A 657 -8.23 31.25 1.58
CA SER A 657 -7.60 30.08 2.22
C SER A 657 -6.73 29.30 1.26
N LYS A 658 -7.13 29.17 -0.01
CA LYS A 658 -6.28 28.58 -1.05
C LYS A 658 -5.04 29.43 -1.30
N GLY A 659 -5.18 30.75 -1.35
CA GLY A 659 -4.06 31.69 -1.47
C GLY A 659 -3.07 31.57 -0.31
N VAL A 660 -3.56 31.54 0.94
CA VAL A 660 -2.72 31.34 2.13
C VAL A 660 -2.00 29.99 2.09
N ARG A 661 -2.69 28.91 1.71
CA ARG A 661 -2.04 27.59 1.54
C ARG A 661 -0.96 27.63 0.44
N ALA A 662 -1.17 28.37 -0.64
CA ALA A 662 -0.18 28.56 -1.68
C ALA A 662 1.04 29.33 -1.14
N ILE A 663 0.85 30.42 -0.39
CA ILE A 663 1.93 31.18 0.28
C ILE A 663 2.75 30.25 1.19
N GLN A 664 2.08 29.51 2.08
CA GLN A 664 2.75 28.60 3.01
C GLN A 664 3.54 27.51 2.28
N ARG A 665 3.05 27.02 1.14
CA ARG A 665 3.77 26.06 0.31
C ARG A 665 4.97 26.69 -0.39
N LEU A 666 4.81 27.88 -0.96
CA LEU A 666 5.89 28.62 -1.62
C LEU A 666 7.03 28.96 -0.64
N ARG A 667 6.70 29.35 0.61
CA ARG A 667 7.69 29.62 1.67
C ARG A 667 8.55 28.39 2.03
N ASN A 668 8.03 27.19 1.80
CA ASN A 668 8.67 25.92 2.16
C ASN A 668 9.29 25.19 0.95
N VAL A 669 9.32 25.79 -0.24
CA VAL A 669 9.99 25.18 -1.39
C VAL A 669 11.48 25.14 -1.13
N THR A 670 12.07 23.95 -1.28
CA THR A 670 13.49 23.73 -0.98
C THR A 670 14.32 23.48 -2.24
N ALA A 671 15.63 23.67 -2.12
CA ALA A 671 16.55 23.45 -3.24
C ALA A 671 16.53 21.99 -3.73
N ASP A 672 16.35 21.01 -2.85
CA ASP A 672 16.27 19.59 -3.20
C ASP A 672 15.00 19.21 -3.99
N GLU A 673 13.92 19.98 -3.86
CA GLU A 673 12.73 19.82 -4.69
C GLU A 673 12.94 20.38 -6.12
N ILE A 674 13.87 21.32 -6.28
CA ILE A 674 14.09 22.08 -7.53
C ILE A 674 15.29 21.56 -8.34
N GLU A 675 16.43 21.29 -7.68
CA GLU A 675 17.71 20.99 -8.32
C GLU A 675 17.68 19.77 -9.27
N PRO A 676 16.96 18.66 -8.98
CA PRO A 676 16.82 17.57 -9.93
C PRO A 676 16.19 17.99 -11.26
N LEU A 677 15.27 18.95 -11.23
CA LEU A 677 14.64 19.48 -12.44
C LEU A 677 15.57 20.42 -13.20
N GLU A 678 16.31 21.31 -12.51
CA GLU A 678 17.30 22.19 -13.14
C GLU A 678 18.41 21.39 -13.85
N THR A 679 18.92 20.36 -13.18
CA THR A 679 19.94 19.46 -13.76
C THR A 679 19.39 18.61 -14.89
N SER A 680 18.08 18.29 -14.87
CA SER A 680 17.46 17.49 -15.93
C SER A 680 17.53 18.14 -17.30
N THR A 681 17.52 19.48 -17.40
CA THR A 681 17.60 20.20 -18.69
C THR A 681 18.85 19.80 -19.49
N PHE A 682 19.99 19.60 -18.82
CA PHE A 682 21.20 19.09 -19.44
C PHE A 682 21.01 17.65 -19.96
N TYR A 683 20.45 16.76 -19.14
CA TYR A 683 20.20 15.37 -19.55
C TYR A 683 19.21 15.26 -20.71
N PHE A 684 18.19 16.11 -20.73
CA PHE A 684 17.28 16.23 -21.86
C PHE A 684 17.98 16.73 -23.12
N SER A 685 18.84 17.75 -23.03
CA SER A 685 19.64 18.21 -24.18
C SER A 685 20.49 17.10 -24.77
N GLU A 686 21.16 16.31 -23.93
CA GLU A 686 21.95 15.15 -24.37
C GLU A 686 21.06 14.07 -25.01
N LEU A 687 19.88 13.80 -24.44
CA LEU A 687 18.89 12.89 -25.02
C LEU A 687 18.46 13.35 -26.43
N PHE A 688 18.21 14.65 -26.63
CA PHE A 688 17.79 15.17 -27.93
C PHE A 688 18.90 15.15 -28.98
N LYS A 689 20.16 15.34 -28.59
CA LYS A 689 21.30 15.18 -29.49
C LYS A 689 21.40 13.74 -30.01
N GLU A 690 21.29 12.76 -29.10
CA GLU A 690 21.27 11.34 -29.49
C GLU A 690 20.05 11.01 -30.34
N LEU A 691 18.88 11.57 -30.01
CA LEU A 691 17.68 11.40 -30.80
C LEU A 691 17.84 11.96 -32.22
N ALA A 692 18.49 13.11 -32.40
CA ALA A 692 18.77 13.64 -33.73
C ALA A 692 19.69 12.69 -34.54
N ALA A 693 20.64 12.04 -33.87
CA ALA A 693 21.59 11.12 -34.51
C ALA A 693 20.92 9.84 -35.06
N ILE A 694 19.78 9.39 -34.49
CA ILE A 694 19.11 8.16 -34.93
C ILE A 694 18.63 8.22 -36.38
N LYS A 695 18.33 9.42 -36.89
CA LYS A 695 17.85 9.61 -38.27
C LYS A 695 18.84 9.11 -39.31
N SER A 696 20.12 9.03 -38.94
CA SER A 696 21.19 8.48 -39.79
C SER A 696 21.27 6.95 -39.80
N ILE A 697 20.56 6.25 -38.89
CA ILE A 697 20.67 4.80 -38.73
C ILE A 697 20.25 4.03 -40.00
N PRO A 698 19.07 4.26 -40.59
CA PRO A 698 18.65 3.54 -41.80
C PRO A 698 19.68 3.65 -42.94
N GLU A 699 20.22 4.84 -43.16
CA GLU A 699 21.20 5.11 -44.21
C GLU A 699 22.55 4.42 -43.92
N LYS A 700 23.01 4.47 -42.67
CA LYS A 700 24.21 3.71 -42.24
C LYS A 700 24.03 2.21 -42.40
N MET A 701 22.81 1.69 -42.19
CA MET A 701 22.51 0.27 -42.39
C MET A 701 22.56 -0.14 -43.86
N LYS A 702 22.06 0.70 -44.78
CA LYS A 702 22.18 0.47 -46.24
C LYS A 702 23.64 0.44 -46.69
N ASN A 703 24.43 1.41 -46.25
CA ASN A 703 25.85 1.52 -46.60
C ASN A 703 26.71 0.37 -46.04
N GLY A 704 26.25 -0.27 -44.96
CA GLY A 704 26.91 -1.42 -44.33
C GLY A 704 26.39 -2.79 -44.76
N ALA A 705 25.48 -2.87 -45.75
CA ALA A 705 24.82 -4.11 -46.12
C ALA A 705 25.76 -5.07 -46.87
N SER A 706 25.90 -6.30 -46.37
CA SER A 706 26.61 -7.36 -47.09
C SER A 706 25.66 -8.11 -48.05
N LYS A 707 26.20 -9.01 -48.87
CA LYS A 707 25.38 -9.91 -49.70
C LYS A 707 24.46 -10.77 -48.82
N GLU A 708 24.98 -11.24 -47.69
CA GLU A 708 24.22 -12.00 -46.69
C GLU A 708 23.08 -11.17 -46.11
N THR A 709 23.32 -9.88 -45.81
CA THR A 709 22.26 -8.94 -45.36
C THR A 709 21.12 -8.87 -46.37
N LEU A 710 21.44 -8.68 -47.66
CA LEU A 710 20.40 -8.54 -48.70
C LEU A 710 19.60 -9.82 -48.91
N GLU A 711 20.25 -11.00 -48.88
CA GLU A 711 19.56 -12.28 -48.97
C GLU A 711 18.66 -12.53 -47.76
N LEU A 712 19.14 -12.21 -46.55
CA LEU A 712 18.36 -12.36 -45.33
C LEU A 712 17.12 -11.45 -45.32
N ASN A 713 17.27 -10.20 -45.77
CA ASN A 713 16.17 -9.23 -45.84
C ASN A 713 15.04 -9.66 -46.79
N ARG A 714 15.30 -10.52 -47.79
CA ARG A 714 14.25 -11.07 -48.67
C ARG A 714 13.25 -11.96 -47.92
N MET A 715 13.63 -12.50 -46.76
CA MET A 715 12.79 -13.38 -45.95
C MET A 715 11.72 -12.64 -45.13
N ALA A 716 11.90 -11.32 -44.91
CA ALA A 716 11.08 -10.53 -43.99
C ALA A 716 9.56 -10.63 -44.22
N GLN A 717 9.13 -10.80 -45.47
CA GLN A 717 7.70 -10.81 -45.81
C GLN A 717 6.94 -12.03 -45.27
N SER A 718 7.63 -13.12 -44.92
CA SER A 718 7.00 -14.38 -44.46
C SER A 718 7.08 -14.60 -42.95
N LEU A 719 7.54 -13.63 -42.15
CA LEU A 719 7.90 -13.85 -40.74
C LEU A 719 6.88 -13.35 -39.71
N SER A 720 5.89 -12.54 -40.10
CA SER A 720 4.95 -11.90 -39.16
C SER A 720 4.23 -12.90 -38.24
N ALA A 721 3.80 -14.06 -38.76
CA ALA A 721 3.11 -15.07 -37.98
C ALA A 721 3.96 -15.65 -36.84
N ILE A 722 5.29 -15.69 -37.00
CA ILE A 722 6.24 -16.11 -35.95
C ILE A 722 6.24 -15.08 -34.82
N GLU A 723 6.34 -13.79 -35.18
CA GLU A 723 6.42 -12.67 -34.24
C GLU A 723 5.15 -12.58 -33.37
N TYR A 724 3.97 -12.63 -33.99
CA TYR A 724 2.69 -12.63 -33.28
C TYR A 724 2.53 -13.85 -32.38
N SER A 725 2.89 -15.05 -32.87
CA SER A 725 2.73 -16.28 -32.09
C SER A 725 3.65 -16.30 -30.87
N ALA A 726 4.88 -15.82 -31.00
CA ALA A 726 5.82 -15.75 -29.88
C ALA A 726 5.40 -14.71 -28.82
N SER A 727 4.92 -13.54 -29.25
CA SER A 727 4.39 -12.52 -28.33
C SER A 727 3.15 -13.02 -27.59
N ALA A 728 2.23 -13.69 -28.28
CA ALA A 728 1.06 -14.31 -27.67
C ALA A 728 1.47 -15.44 -26.71
N LEU A 729 2.41 -16.31 -27.10
CA LEU A 729 2.95 -17.35 -26.24
C LEU A 729 3.50 -16.76 -24.93
N LYS A 730 4.34 -15.73 -25.02
CA LYS A 730 4.88 -15.03 -23.85
C LYS A 730 3.77 -14.42 -23.00
N SER A 731 2.74 -13.84 -23.62
CA SER A 731 1.59 -13.27 -22.91
C SER A 731 0.77 -14.33 -22.18
N ALA A 732 0.58 -15.52 -22.78
CA ALA A 732 -0.05 -16.65 -22.13
C ALA A 732 0.76 -17.12 -20.91
N TYR A 733 2.09 -17.20 -21.03
CA TYR A 733 2.97 -17.60 -19.94
C TYR A 733 2.97 -16.56 -18.81
N GLY A 734 3.11 -15.28 -19.14
CA GLY A 734 3.03 -14.19 -18.17
C GLY A 734 1.66 -14.16 -17.48
N LEU A 735 0.58 -14.52 -18.16
CA LEU A 735 -0.75 -14.63 -17.56
C LEU A 735 -0.80 -15.76 -16.51
N LEU A 736 -0.14 -16.89 -16.76
CA LEU A 736 -0.04 -18.00 -15.81
C LEU A 736 0.85 -17.67 -14.61
N GLU A 737 1.97 -16.97 -14.80
CA GLU A 737 2.82 -16.49 -13.69
C GLU A 737 2.05 -15.57 -12.73
N LEU A 738 1.08 -14.82 -13.26
CA LEU A 738 0.25 -13.91 -12.48
C LEU A 738 -0.93 -14.59 -11.79
N GLU A 739 -1.22 -15.87 -12.05
CA GLU A 739 -2.42 -16.54 -11.55
C GLU A 739 -2.63 -16.38 -10.04
N SER A 740 -1.60 -16.65 -9.25
CA SER A 740 -1.65 -16.53 -7.79
C SER A 740 -1.94 -15.09 -7.35
N SER A 741 -1.41 -14.11 -8.08
CA SER A 741 -1.57 -12.69 -7.82
C SER A 741 -2.92 -12.16 -8.29
N ILE A 742 -3.51 -12.72 -9.35
CA ILE A 742 -4.84 -12.37 -9.87
C ILE A 742 -5.91 -12.59 -8.79
N GLY A 743 -5.72 -13.53 -7.87
CA GLY A 743 -6.58 -13.70 -6.70
C GLY A 743 -6.76 -12.42 -5.87
N GLN A 744 -5.75 -11.55 -5.80
CA GLN A 744 -5.81 -10.28 -5.09
C GLN A 744 -6.77 -9.27 -5.74
N LEU A 745 -7.04 -9.42 -7.05
CA LEU A 745 -7.98 -8.56 -7.77
C LEU A 745 -9.44 -8.92 -7.50
N LYS A 746 -9.76 -10.18 -7.14
CA LYS A 746 -11.15 -10.63 -6.96
C LYS A 746 -11.90 -9.83 -5.89
N ASN A 747 -11.19 -9.50 -4.81
CA ASN A 747 -11.79 -8.88 -3.62
C ASN A 747 -11.54 -7.37 -3.54
N VAL A 748 -10.94 -6.76 -4.57
CA VAL A 748 -10.61 -5.32 -4.55
C VAL A 748 -11.84 -4.44 -4.84
N ASP A 749 -12.86 -4.97 -5.50
CA ASP A 749 -14.01 -4.18 -5.97
C ASP A 749 -14.79 -3.51 -4.84
N ALA A 750 -14.98 -4.22 -3.72
CA ALA A 750 -15.61 -3.67 -2.53
C ALA A 750 -14.78 -2.54 -1.91
N ALA A 751 -13.44 -2.68 -1.89
CA ALA A 751 -12.53 -1.64 -1.40
C ALA A 751 -12.55 -0.41 -2.32
N VAL A 752 -12.48 -0.60 -3.64
CA VAL A 752 -12.55 0.49 -4.62
C VAL A 752 -13.89 1.22 -4.52
N SER A 753 -15.01 0.50 -4.50
CA SER A 753 -16.34 1.08 -4.36
C SER A 753 -16.50 1.83 -3.04
N GLY A 754 -15.95 1.29 -1.95
CA GLY A 754 -15.93 1.93 -0.64
C GLY A 754 -15.19 3.26 -0.65
N GLU A 755 -13.99 3.32 -1.24
CA GLU A 755 -13.21 4.56 -1.33
C GLU A 755 -13.81 5.58 -2.31
N ILE A 756 -14.37 5.14 -3.44
CA ILE A 756 -15.06 6.05 -4.38
C ILE A 756 -16.23 6.76 -3.68
N ARG A 757 -16.98 6.06 -2.82
CA ARG A 757 -18.11 6.66 -2.06
C ARG A 757 -17.67 7.71 -1.04
N LYS A 758 -16.41 7.73 -0.63
CA LYS A 758 -15.87 8.76 0.29
C LYS A 758 -15.56 10.08 -0.43
N ILE A 759 -15.51 10.08 -1.76
CA ILE A 759 -15.26 11.29 -2.55
C ILE A 759 -16.51 12.17 -2.52
N LYS A 760 -16.35 13.46 -2.22
CA LYS A 760 -17.48 14.39 -2.06
C LYS A 760 -18.12 14.83 -3.38
N ASN A 761 -17.36 14.88 -4.47
CA ASN A 761 -17.82 15.42 -5.76
C ASN A 761 -18.53 14.33 -6.61
N PRO A 762 -19.83 14.49 -6.92
CA PRO A 762 -20.58 13.52 -7.72
C PRO A 762 -20.03 13.31 -9.15
N ALA A 763 -19.47 14.36 -9.77
CA ALA A 763 -18.89 14.25 -11.12
C ALA A 763 -17.64 13.36 -11.13
N ASP A 764 -16.80 13.49 -10.09
CA ASP A 764 -15.60 12.67 -9.92
C ASP A 764 -15.97 11.21 -9.61
N ILE A 765 -17.00 10.98 -8.79
CA ILE A 765 -17.54 9.63 -8.52
C ILE A 765 -17.92 8.95 -9.85
N LYS A 766 -18.74 9.61 -10.68
CA LYS A 766 -19.21 9.04 -11.95
C LYS A 766 -18.05 8.76 -12.90
N LYS A 767 -17.07 9.67 -12.98
CA LYS A 767 -15.86 9.49 -13.79
C LYS A 767 -15.06 8.26 -13.35
N LEU A 768 -14.82 8.11 -12.04
CA LEU A 768 -14.05 7.00 -11.50
C LEU A 768 -14.79 5.66 -11.65
N GLN A 769 -16.11 5.63 -11.44
CA GLN A 769 -16.94 4.45 -11.67
C GLN A 769 -16.88 4.01 -13.14
N ASN A 770 -17.00 4.94 -14.09
CA ASN A 770 -16.90 4.63 -15.52
C ASN A 770 -15.50 4.13 -15.92
N GLN A 771 -14.43 4.68 -15.34
CA GLN A 771 -13.06 4.22 -15.59
C GLN A 771 -12.78 2.85 -14.96
N TRP A 772 -13.41 2.54 -13.83
CA TRP A 772 -13.31 1.25 -13.15
C TRP A 772 -14.08 0.16 -13.89
N GLY A 773 -15.29 0.47 -14.37
CA GLY A 773 -16.11 -0.45 -15.17
C GLY A 773 -16.67 -1.64 -14.39
N ASP A 774 -17.07 -2.69 -15.11
CA ASP A 774 -17.62 -3.93 -14.54
C ASP A 774 -16.48 -4.89 -14.18
N HIS A 775 -15.99 -4.77 -12.94
CA HIS A 775 -14.89 -5.58 -12.46
C HIS A 775 -15.20 -7.07 -12.39
N LYS A 776 -16.45 -7.45 -12.11
CA LYS A 776 -16.84 -8.87 -12.04
C LYS A 776 -16.76 -9.52 -13.42
N LYS A 777 -17.23 -8.84 -14.46
CA LYS A 777 -17.11 -9.29 -15.86
C LYS A 777 -15.65 -9.39 -16.28
N ASP A 778 -14.86 -8.38 -15.94
CA ASP A 778 -13.42 -8.34 -16.25
C ASP A 778 -12.67 -9.52 -15.60
N MET A 779 -12.99 -9.87 -14.35
CA MET A 779 -12.41 -11.03 -13.67
C MET A 779 -12.85 -12.36 -14.30
N GLY A 780 -14.12 -12.50 -14.66
CA GLY A 780 -14.59 -13.71 -15.35
C GLY A 780 -13.91 -13.92 -16.71
N SER A 781 -13.66 -12.84 -17.47
CA SER A 781 -12.91 -12.89 -18.72
C SER A 781 -11.46 -13.30 -18.51
N LEU A 782 -10.79 -12.72 -17.50
CA LEU A 782 -9.41 -13.03 -17.17
C LEU A 782 -9.23 -14.47 -16.69
N GLU A 783 -10.13 -14.98 -15.83
CA GLU A 783 -10.11 -16.36 -15.34
C GLU A 783 -10.31 -17.38 -16.46
N ASN A 784 -11.23 -17.09 -17.40
CA ASN A 784 -11.43 -17.94 -18.57
C ASN A 784 -10.16 -18.01 -19.44
N ALA A 785 -9.50 -16.87 -19.65
CA ALA A 785 -8.22 -16.83 -20.38
C ALA A 785 -7.12 -17.60 -19.64
N VAL A 786 -7.00 -17.47 -18.31
CA VAL A 786 -6.06 -18.25 -17.49
C VAL A 786 -6.32 -19.75 -17.63
N ALA A 787 -7.57 -20.19 -17.52
CA ALA A 787 -7.93 -21.60 -17.63
C ALA A 787 -7.59 -22.17 -19.02
N LYS A 788 -7.84 -21.43 -20.10
CA LYS A 788 -7.49 -21.83 -21.46
C LYS A 788 -5.97 -21.79 -21.71
N ALA A 789 -5.26 -20.82 -21.15
CA ALA A 789 -3.80 -20.78 -21.19
C ALA A 789 -3.19 -22.00 -20.49
N LYS A 790 -3.74 -22.44 -19.35
CA LYS A 790 -3.31 -23.68 -18.68
C LYS A 790 -3.48 -24.91 -19.57
N TYR A 791 -4.65 -25.03 -20.19
CA TYR A 791 -4.92 -26.14 -21.09
C TYR A 791 -3.95 -26.17 -22.27
N PHE A 792 -3.72 -25.00 -22.89
CA PHE A 792 -2.74 -24.84 -23.97
C PHE A 792 -1.31 -25.21 -23.52
N VAL A 793 -0.91 -24.81 -22.32
CA VAL A 793 0.43 -25.12 -21.82
C VAL A 793 0.57 -26.62 -21.51
N ALA A 794 -0.47 -27.26 -20.95
CA ALA A 794 -0.47 -28.68 -20.62
C ALA A 794 -0.39 -29.62 -21.84
N MET A 795 -0.82 -29.18 -23.03
CA MET A 795 -0.70 -29.98 -24.26
C MET A 795 0.71 -30.01 -24.87
N ILE A 796 1.61 -29.12 -24.44
CA ILE A 796 2.96 -29.03 -25.00
C ILE A 796 3.85 -30.11 -24.38
N ASN A 797 4.40 -30.98 -25.24
CA ASN A 797 5.39 -31.98 -24.83
C ASN A 797 6.73 -31.74 -25.53
N VAL A 798 7.63 -30.99 -24.87
CA VAL A 798 8.92 -30.57 -25.43
C VAL A 798 9.81 -31.76 -25.83
N SER A 799 9.73 -32.88 -25.10
CA SER A 799 10.53 -34.08 -25.41
C SER A 799 10.22 -34.71 -26.78
N LYS A 800 9.03 -34.41 -27.35
CA LYS A 800 8.61 -34.90 -28.66
C LYS A 800 8.99 -33.94 -29.81
N LEU A 801 9.47 -32.73 -29.50
CA LEU A 801 9.73 -31.70 -30.50
C LEU A 801 11.18 -31.80 -30.99
N LYS A 802 11.37 -32.34 -32.19
CA LYS A 802 12.71 -32.57 -32.77
C LYS A 802 13.04 -31.62 -33.91
N THR A 803 12.02 -31.15 -34.62
CA THR A 803 12.13 -30.30 -35.80
C THR A 803 11.47 -28.95 -35.57
N LEU A 804 11.84 -27.95 -36.36
CA LEU A 804 11.23 -26.63 -36.28
C LEU A 804 9.70 -26.68 -36.48
N ASP A 805 9.23 -27.57 -37.36
CA ASP A 805 7.81 -27.78 -37.62
C ASP A 805 7.09 -28.30 -36.36
N ASP A 806 7.71 -29.21 -35.60
CA ASP A 806 7.15 -29.70 -34.33
C ASP A 806 6.95 -28.55 -33.33
N TYR A 807 7.92 -27.63 -33.23
CA TYR A 807 7.81 -26.47 -32.35
C TYR A 807 6.69 -25.51 -32.75
N SER A 808 6.39 -25.41 -34.04
CA SER A 808 5.36 -24.51 -34.56
C SER A 808 3.93 -25.06 -34.38
N ALA A 809 3.77 -26.38 -34.36
CA ALA A 809 2.45 -27.03 -34.40
C ALA A 809 1.52 -26.63 -33.23
N PRO A 810 1.98 -26.58 -31.96
CA PRO A 810 1.14 -26.16 -30.85
C PRO A 810 0.62 -24.73 -30.98
N LEU A 811 1.38 -23.82 -31.62
CA LEU A 811 1.06 -22.39 -31.68
C LEU A 811 -0.31 -22.08 -32.31
N LYS A 812 -0.83 -22.97 -33.17
CA LYS A 812 -2.18 -22.88 -33.74
C LYS A 812 -3.27 -22.79 -32.67
N GLU A 813 -3.06 -23.46 -31.54
CA GLU A 813 -4.05 -23.54 -30.45
C GLU A 813 -4.05 -22.30 -29.55
N LEU A 814 -3.11 -21.36 -29.71
CA LEU A 814 -3.15 -20.07 -29.01
C LEU A 814 -4.44 -19.31 -29.31
N GLY A 815 -5.02 -19.50 -30.50
CA GLY A 815 -6.29 -18.86 -30.90
C GLY A 815 -7.52 -19.41 -30.19
N ALA A 816 -7.38 -20.52 -29.45
CA ALA A 816 -8.44 -21.07 -28.60
C ALA A 816 -8.51 -20.37 -27.23
N ILE A 817 -7.50 -19.58 -26.87
CA ILE A 817 -7.53 -18.73 -25.68
C ILE A 817 -8.43 -17.52 -26.01
N PRO A 818 -9.45 -17.20 -25.20
CA PRO A 818 -10.31 -16.05 -25.44
C PRO A 818 -9.55 -14.74 -25.23
N ASP A 819 -9.99 -13.69 -25.94
CA ASP A 819 -9.50 -12.34 -25.68
C ASP A 819 -9.94 -11.85 -24.30
N VAL A 820 -9.07 -11.09 -23.62
CA VAL A 820 -9.44 -10.36 -22.40
C VAL A 820 -9.68 -8.89 -22.72
N ILE A 821 -10.95 -8.50 -22.75
CA ILE A 821 -11.36 -7.11 -22.99
C ILE A 821 -11.51 -6.41 -21.64
N MET A 822 -10.41 -5.84 -21.13
CA MET A 822 -10.40 -5.12 -19.85
C MET A 822 -9.73 -3.74 -20.02
N ASN A 823 -10.34 -2.69 -19.46
CA ASN A 823 -9.73 -1.35 -19.40
C ASN A 823 -8.68 -1.26 -18.27
N VAL A 824 -7.57 -2.00 -18.41
CA VAL A 824 -6.53 -2.10 -17.37
C VAL A 824 -5.97 -0.72 -17.00
N LEU A 825 -5.70 0.14 -17.98
CA LEU A 825 -5.16 1.48 -17.74
C LEU A 825 -6.14 2.39 -16.99
N GLY A 826 -7.43 2.35 -17.35
CA GLY A 826 -8.48 3.06 -16.62
C GLY A 826 -8.54 2.62 -15.16
N LYS A 827 -8.48 1.31 -14.90
CA LYS A 827 -8.44 0.76 -13.54
C LYS A 827 -7.21 1.19 -12.76
N VAL A 828 -6.01 1.13 -13.35
CA VAL A 828 -4.78 1.62 -12.71
C VAL A 828 -4.88 3.11 -12.37
N ALA A 829 -5.49 3.92 -13.24
CA ALA A 829 -5.69 5.34 -12.99
C ALA A 829 -6.66 5.60 -11.81
N VAL A 830 -7.74 4.82 -11.70
CA VAL A 830 -8.65 4.86 -10.54
C VAL A 830 -7.89 4.53 -9.27
N LEU A 831 -7.13 3.43 -9.23
CA LEU A 831 -6.35 3.04 -8.06
C LEU A 831 -5.31 4.10 -7.66
N LYS A 832 -4.60 4.70 -8.63
CA LYS A 832 -3.68 5.82 -8.36
C LYS A 832 -4.40 7.00 -7.70
N THR A 833 -5.59 7.32 -8.18
CA THR A 833 -6.41 8.42 -7.63
C THR A 833 -6.84 8.12 -6.19
N LEU A 834 -7.35 6.92 -5.94
CA LEU A 834 -7.82 6.51 -4.61
C LEU A 834 -6.66 6.39 -3.60
N ILE A 835 -5.52 5.83 -3.99
CA ILE A 835 -4.32 5.75 -3.14
C ILE A 835 -3.84 7.16 -2.75
N ARG A 836 -3.95 8.15 -3.65
CA ARG A 836 -3.59 9.54 -3.36
C ARG A 836 -4.58 10.23 -2.43
N SER A 837 -5.86 9.84 -2.44
CA SER A 837 -6.88 10.44 -1.56
C SER A 837 -6.87 9.90 -0.13
N ILE A 838 -6.19 8.77 0.14
CA ILE A 838 -6.11 8.20 1.49
C ILE A 838 -5.24 9.10 2.40
N PRO A 839 -5.78 9.62 3.53
CA PRO A 839 -5.03 10.47 4.45
C PRO A 839 -3.79 9.75 5.02
N ARG A 840 -2.64 10.44 5.06
CA ARG A 840 -1.38 9.88 5.59
C ARG A 840 -1.49 9.33 7.02
N THR A 841 -2.44 9.81 7.82
CA THR A 841 -2.66 9.40 9.22
C THR A 841 -3.23 7.98 9.36
N GLU A 842 -3.95 7.46 8.36
CA GLU A 842 -4.48 6.09 8.37
C GLU A 842 -3.40 5.03 8.08
N ARG A 843 -2.26 5.43 7.49
CA ARG A 843 -1.16 4.52 7.11
C ARG A 843 -0.56 3.70 8.27
N ARG A 844 -0.77 4.09 9.53
CA ARG A 844 -0.12 3.46 10.71
C ARG A 844 -0.96 2.45 11.47
N LYS A 845 -2.27 2.31 11.22
CA LYS A 845 -3.10 1.32 11.95
C LYS A 845 -2.92 -0.07 11.34
N ARG A 846 -1.90 -0.80 11.80
CA ARG A 846 -1.73 -2.25 11.61
C ARG A 846 -2.81 -2.98 12.42
N SER A 847 -3.91 -3.42 11.81
CA SER A 847 -4.58 -4.73 12.06
C SER A 847 -5.98 -4.88 11.45
N GLY A 848 -6.64 -3.82 10.98
CA GLY A 848 -7.95 -3.94 10.32
C GLY A 848 -7.80 -3.74 8.82
N GLU A 849 -7.92 -4.82 8.03
CA GLU A 849 -8.22 -4.87 6.59
C GLU A 849 -8.02 -3.55 5.80
N ASN A 850 -6.80 -3.01 5.77
CA ASN A 850 -6.58 -1.66 5.25
C ASN A 850 -6.84 -1.65 3.74
N SER A 851 -7.86 -0.89 3.31
CA SER A 851 -8.21 -0.71 1.90
C SER A 851 -6.98 -0.29 1.10
N GLU A 852 -6.11 0.56 1.65
CA GLU A 852 -4.87 1.01 1.02
C GLU A 852 -3.98 -0.15 0.56
N PHE A 853 -3.75 -1.16 1.41
CA PHE A 853 -2.90 -2.30 1.04
C PHE A 853 -3.52 -3.10 -0.11
N LYS A 854 -4.84 -3.32 -0.07
CA LYS A 854 -5.58 -3.98 -1.16
C LYS A 854 -5.47 -3.18 -2.46
N LEU A 855 -5.59 -1.85 -2.40
CA LEU A 855 -5.48 -0.98 -3.58
C LEU A 855 -4.05 -0.97 -4.16
N ILE A 856 -3.02 -0.91 -3.31
CA ILE A 856 -1.61 -0.94 -3.73
C ILE A 856 -1.27 -2.30 -4.37
N ALA A 857 -1.66 -3.39 -3.72
CA ALA A 857 -1.45 -4.74 -4.24
C ALA A 857 -2.17 -4.92 -5.59
N ALA A 858 -3.46 -4.55 -5.66
CA ALA A 858 -4.22 -4.62 -6.90
C ALA A 858 -3.60 -3.78 -8.03
N LYS A 859 -3.11 -2.58 -7.72
CA LYS A 859 -2.41 -1.74 -8.68
C LYS A 859 -1.17 -2.44 -9.21
N ALA A 860 -0.35 -3.04 -8.35
CA ALA A 860 0.85 -3.74 -8.75
C ALA A 860 0.55 -4.93 -9.68
N VAL A 861 -0.54 -5.67 -9.44
CA VAL A 861 -0.97 -6.76 -10.31
C VAL A 861 -1.47 -6.23 -11.66
N LEU A 862 -2.33 -5.21 -11.66
CA LEU A 862 -2.80 -4.59 -12.92
C LEU A 862 -1.66 -3.98 -13.74
N ASP A 863 -0.64 -3.41 -13.10
CA ASP A 863 0.56 -2.90 -13.77
C ASP A 863 1.37 -4.02 -14.47
N LYS A 864 1.31 -5.25 -13.96
CA LYS A 864 1.91 -6.43 -14.62
C LYS A 864 1.03 -6.96 -15.75
N ILE A 865 -0.29 -7.01 -15.55
CA ILE A 865 -1.26 -7.38 -16.60
C ILE A 865 -1.17 -6.40 -17.78
N ALA A 866 -0.99 -5.10 -17.50
CA ALA A 866 -0.76 -4.03 -18.47
C ALA A 866 0.55 -4.16 -19.28
N LYS A 867 1.28 -5.26 -19.14
CA LYS A 867 2.45 -5.59 -19.99
C LYS A 867 2.19 -6.76 -20.95
N LEU A 868 1.07 -7.47 -20.79
CA LEU A 868 0.70 -8.65 -21.58
C LEU A 868 -0.28 -8.28 -22.71
N ASP A 869 -0.07 -8.77 -23.93
CA ASP A 869 -1.07 -8.65 -24.99
C ASP A 869 -2.05 -9.83 -24.89
N LEU A 870 -3.27 -9.55 -24.43
CA LEU A 870 -4.29 -10.56 -24.15
C LEU A 870 -5.29 -10.74 -25.31
N ARG A 871 -4.90 -10.38 -26.54
CA ARG A 871 -5.71 -10.42 -27.77
C ARG A 871 -5.52 -11.72 -28.57
N PHE A 872 -5.60 -12.87 -27.89
CA PHE A 872 -5.40 -14.19 -28.48
C PHE A 872 -6.37 -14.53 -29.64
N ALA A 873 -7.66 -14.66 -29.36
CA ALA A 873 -8.66 -15.07 -30.35
C ALA A 873 -8.71 -14.12 -31.56
N SER A 874 -8.52 -12.82 -31.35
CA SER A 874 -8.46 -11.84 -32.45
C SER A 874 -7.29 -12.03 -33.42
N LEU A 875 -6.21 -12.69 -32.98
CA LEU A 875 -5.01 -12.97 -33.76
C LEU A 875 -4.96 -14.41 -34.31
N ASN A 876 -6.06 -15.15 -34.23
CA ASN A 876 -6.13 -16.56 -34.63
C ASN A 876 -5.65 -16.84 -36.07
N SER A 877 -5.84 -15.91 -37.01
CA SER A 877 -5.34 -16.04 -38.37
C SER A 877 -3.80 -16.11 -38.43
N GLN A 878 -3.11 -15.32 -37.60
CA GLN A 878 -1.65 -15.34 -37.48
C GLN A 878 -1.18 -16.67 -36.92
N PHE A 879 -1.86 -17.19 -35.90
CA PHE A 879 -1.51 -18.46 -35.25
C PHE A 879 -1.70 -19.65 -36.19
N LYS A 880 -2.76 -19.65 -37.00
CA LYS A 880 -2.97 -20.68 -38.04
C LYS A 880 -1.90 -20.65 -39.13
N ALA A 881 -1.36 -19.47 -39.44
CA ALA A 881 -0.28 -19.29 -40.40
C ALA A 881 1.11 -19.64 -39.84
N ALA A 882 1.26 -19.80 -38.53
CA ALA A 882 2.56 -19.97 -37.89
C ALA A 882 3.36 -21.17 -38.44
N PRO A 883 2.81 -22.39 -38.61
CA PRO A 883 3.62 -23.49 -39.15
C PRO A 883 4.17 -23.26 -40.55
N LEU A 884 3.39 -22.62 -41.42
CA LEU A 884 3.87 -22.27 -42.76
C LEU A 884 5.00 -21.23 -42.70
N ALA A 885 4.90 -20.27 -41.79
CA ALA A 885 5.94 -19.26 -41.57
C ALA A 885 7.24 -19.90 -41.02
N PHE A 886 7.14 -20.82 -40.06
CA PHE A 886 8.29 -21.57 -39.54
C PHE A 886 8.94 -22.42 -40.64
N GLN A 887 8.15 -23.14 -41.44
CA GLN A 887 8.65 -23.91 -42.58
C GLN A 887 9.35 -23.01 -43.62
N SER A 888 8.78 -21.84 -43.90
CA SER A 888 9.36 -20.85 -44.83
C SER A 888 10.66 -20.28 -44.30
N PHE A 889 10.73 -19.99 -42.99
CA PHE A 889 11.93 -19.55 -42.30
C PHE A 889 13.04 -20.61 -42.37
N HIS A 890 12.74 -21.86 -42.01
CA HIS A 890 13.67 -22.99 -42.14
C HIS A 890 14.19 -23.13 -43.57
N THR A 891 13.29 -23.20 -44.54
CA THR A 891 13.64 -23.38 -45.96
C THR A 891 14.52 -22.24 -46.47
N SER A 892 14.21 -21.01 -46.09
CA SER A 892 14.96 -19.83 -46.51
C SER A 892 16.37 -19.81 -45.90
N LEU A 893 16.50 -20.15 -44.62
CA LEU A 893 17.79 -20.29 -43.97
C LEU A 893 18.62 -21.42 -44.60
N VAL A 894 18.07 -22.62 -44.77
CA VAL A 894 18.76 -23.73 -45.44
C VAL A 894 19.19 -23.37 -46.86
N LYS A 895 18.35 -22.66 -47.62
CA LYS A 895 18.68 -22.16 -48.96
C LYS A 895 19.81 -21.13 -48.93
N LEU A 896 19.82 -20.21 -47.96
CA LEU A 896 20.90 -19.23 -47.77
C LEU A 896 22.26 -19.94 -47.61
N PHE A 897 22.30 -21.07 -46.90
CA PHE A 897 23.52 -21.85 -46.70
C PHE A 897 23.87 -22.74 -47.91
N SER A 898 22.86 -23.34 -48.56
CA SER A 898 23.06 -24.25 -49.71
C SER A 898 23.47 -23.52 -50.99
N THR A 899 22.91 -22.34 -51.26
CA THR A 899 23.15 -21.58 -52.50
C THR A 899 24.61 -21.11 -52.61
N GLN A 900 25.30 -20.90 -51.48
CA GLN A 900 26.70 -20.45 -51.45
C GLN A 900 27.72 -21.60 -51.50
N GLN A 901 27.35 -22.83 -51.11
CA GLN A 901 28.18 -24.01 -51.41
C GLN A 901 28.37 -24.20 -52.92
N LYS A 902 27.32 -23.96 -53.71
CA LYS A 902 27.41 -24.01 -55.18
C LYS A 902 28.34 -22.95 -55.76
N ILE A 903 28.40 -21.74 -55.17
CA ILE A 903 29.30 -20.67 -55.63
C ILE A 903 30.77 -21.04 -55.38
N ARG A 904 31.09 -21.66 -54.24
CA ARG A 904 32.46 -22.15 -53.96
C ARG A 904 32.83 -23.39 -54.79
N ALA A 905 31.87 -24.29 -55.05
CA ALA A 905 32.10 -25.46 -55.88
C ALA A 905 32.31 -25.10 -57.36
N SER A 906 31.55 -24.13 -57.90
CA SER A 906 31.70 -23.70 -59.30
C SER A 906 32.98 -22.88 -59.54
N GLN A 907 33.50 -22.17 -58.54
CA GLN A 907 34.81 -21.52 -58.64
C GLN A 907 35.99 -22.50 -58.58
N LYS A 908 35.80 -23.74 -58.15
CA LYS A 908 36.87 -24.75 -58.09
C LYS A 908 36.99 -25.66 -59.33
N ILE A 909 36.09 -25.56 -60.31
CA ILE A 909 36.09 -26.47 -61.48
C ILE A 909 36.46 -25.76 -62.80
N GLY A 910 36.64 -24.43 -62.82
CA GLY A 910 37.05 -23.68 -64.02
C GLY A 910 38.47 -23.12 -63.91
N GLY A 911 39.50 -23.95 -64.03
CA GLY A 911 40.89 -23.48 -63.90
C GLY A 911 41.91 -24.41 -64.56
N GLY A 912 41.67 -24.79 -65.81
CA GLY A 912 42.61 -25.56 -66.62
C GLY A 912 42.90 -24.87 -67.96
N GLY A 913 44.18 -24.57 -68.20
CA GLY A 913 44.75 -24.45 -69.54
C GLY A 913 44.71 -23.07 -70.20
N GLY A 914 45.78 -22.30 -70.03
CA GLY A 914 46.02 -21.06 -70.79
C GLY A 914 47.47 -20.60 -70.68
N ASN A 915 48.40 -21.38 -71.26
CA ASN A 915 49.77 -20.97 -71.51
C ASN A 915 49.78 -19.84 -72.56
N ALA A 916 50.32 -18.68 -72.21
CA ALA A 916 50.83 -17.70 -73.17
C ALA A 916 52.07 -17.04 -72.57
N GLY A 917 53.20 -17.24 -73.24
CA GLY A 917 54.53 -16.94 -72.73
C GLY A 917 54.91 -15.46 -72.74
N SER A 918 55.86 -15.18 -71.84
CA SER A 918 57.02 -14.30 -72.00
C SER A 918 56.85 -12.93 -72.66
N SER A 919 57.00 -11.88 -71.85
CA SER A 919 58.01 -10.85 -72.11
C SER A 919 58.39 -10.15 -70.80
N SER A 920 59.46 -10.65 -70.19
CA SER A 920 60.13 -10.05 -69.05
C SER A 920 60.84 -8.77 -69.47
N LYS A 921 60.37 -7.62 -68.98
CA LYS A 921 61.17 -6.39 -68.93
C LYS A 921 61.52 -6.11 -67.47
N GLU A 922 62.80 -6.19 -67.20
CA GLU A 922 63.42 -5.77 -65.96
C GLU A 922 63.15 -4.28 -65.69
N CYS A 923 62.65 -3.97 -64.50
CA CYS A 923 62.82 -2.66 -63.86
C CYS A 923 63.19 -2.92 -62.41
N LYS A 924 64.50 -2.83 -62.12
CA LYS A 924 65.07 -2.90 -60.78
C LYS A 924 64.86 -1.56 -60.06
N PHE A 925 64.48 -1.65 -58.78
CA PHE A 925 64.26 -0.62 -57.75
C PHE A 925 62.87 0.03 -57.68
N PRO A 926 62.05 -0.37 -56.67
CA PRO A 926 62.00 0.40 -55.41
C PRO A 926 61.83 -0.47 -54.14
N PHE A 927 62.75 -1.39 -53.85
CA PHE A 927 62.61 -2.29 -52.67
C PHE A 927 62.82 -1.57 -51.32
N ILE A 928 63.56 -0.45 -51.29
CA ILE A 928 63.88 0.28 -50.05
C ILE A 928 62.64 1.03 -49.50
N HIS A 929 61.79 1.60 -50.36
CA HIS A 929 60.58 2.31 -49.91
C HIS A 929 59.54 1.38 -49.27
N VAL A 930 59.45 0.13 -49.73
CA VAL A 930 58.51 -0.85 -49.17
C VAL A 930 58.91 -1.24 -47.75
N ILE A 931 60.22 -1.43 -47.50
CA ILE A 931 60.72 -1.80 -46.17
C ILE A 931 60.51 -0.66 -45.17
N VAL A 932 60.80 0.59 -45.54
CA VAL A 932 60.57 1.75 -44.65
C VAL A 932 59.08 1.95 -44.35
N SER A 933 58.20 1.79 -45.35
CA SER A 933 56.75 1.87 -45.17
C SER A 933 56.22 0.82 -44.18
N MET A 934 56.73 -0.41 -44.29
CA MET A 934 56.32 -1.53 -43.45
C MET A 934 56.76 -1.36 -41.97
N VAL A 935 57.95 -0.78 -41.74
CA VAL A 935 58.43 -0.48 -40.38
C VAL A 935 57.60 0.63 -39.73
N ILE A 936 57.25 1.67 -40.48
CA ILE A 936 56.40 2.77 -39.97
C ILE A 936 55.00 2.27 -39.62
N THR A 937 54.40 1.39 -40.43
CA THR A 937 53.07 0.81 -40.13
C THR A 937 53.10 -0.07 -38.89
N LEU A 938 54.16 -0.86 -38.67
CA LEU A 938 54.31 -1.66 -37.46
C LEU A 938 54.45 -0.80 -36.19
N ILE A 939 55.19 0.31 -36.26
CA ILE A 939 55.32 1.24 -35.13
C ILE A 939 53.97 1.89 -34.80
N LEU A 940 53.20 2.32 -35.81
CA LEU A 940 51.87 2.90 -35.60
C LEU A 940 50.89 1.87 -35.01
N ALA A 941 50.90 0.62 -35.48
CA ALA A 941 50.08 -0.44 -34.92
C ALA A 941 50.43 -0.72 -33.45
N ALA A 942 51.72 -0.73 -33.09
CA ALA A 942 52.16 -0.89 -31.71
C ALA A 942 51.72 0.28 -30.81
N LEU A 943 51.77 1.53 -31.31
CA LEU A 943 51.29 2.71 -30.58
C LEU A 943 49.78 2.69 -30.36
N VAL A 944 48.99 2.29 -31.38
CA VAL A 944 47.54 2.12 -31.24
C VAL A 944 47.20 1.02 -30.24
N PHE A 945 47.95 -0.09 -30.26
CA PHE A 945 47.78 -1.17 -29.31
C PHE A 945 48.12 -0.75 -27.88
N LEU A 946 49.21 0.01 -27.68
CA LEU A 946 49.56 0.58 -26.37
C LEU A 946 48.52 1.58 -25.87
N ALA A 947 47.99 2.45 -26.76
CA ALA A 947 46.91 3.37 -26.42
C ALA A 947 45.63 2.62 -25.99
N TYR A 948 45.30 1.54 -26.70
CA TYR A 948 44.18 0.67 -26.33
C TYR A 948 44.38 -0.01 -24.97
N LEU A 949 45.58 -0.50 -24.66
CA LEU A 949 45.89 -1.07 -23.35
C LEU A 949 45.81 -0.01 -22.23
N CYS A 950 46.31 1.20 -22.47
CA CYS A 950 46.18 2.33 -21.53
C CYS A 950 44.72 2.72 -21.30
N TYR A 951 43.90 2.78 -22.35
CA TYR A 951 42.46 3.04 -22.25
C TYR A 951 41.75 1.96 -21.41
N ARG A 952 42.08 0.69 -21.65
CA ARG A 952 41.49 -0.44 -20.92
C ARG A 952 41.84 -0.40 -19.43
N LYS A 953 43.09 -0.05 -19.09
CA LYS A 953 43.55 0.10 -17.70
C LYS A 953 42.83 1.26 -17.00
N LYS A 954 42.73 2.43 -17.64
CA LYS A 954 41.99 3.58 -17.10
C LYS A 954 40.52 3.24 -16.82
N LYS A 955 39.86 2.51 -17.71
CA LYS A 955 38.47 2.05 -17.53
C LYS A 955 38.30 1.08 -16.37
N GLN A 956 39.31 0.27 -16.03
CA GLN A 956 39.30 -0.57 -14.84
C GLN A 956 39.50 0.26 -13.56
N ASP A 957 40.41 1.24 -13.57
CA ASP A 957 40.65 2.12 -12.42
C ASP A 957 39.42 2.96 -12.08
N ASP A 958 38.68 3.45 -13.09
CA ASP A 958 37.45 4.23 -12.88
C ASP A 958 36.33 3.37 -12.26
N LYS A 959 36.17 2.11 -12.70
CA LYS A 959 35.22 1.16 -12.09
C LYS A 959 35.58 0.85 -10.64
N THR A 960 36.87 0.70 -10.34
CA THR A 960 37.34 0.45 -8.97
C THR A 960 37.07 1.66 -8.08
N LYS A 961 37.35 2.89 -8.54
CA LYS A 961 37.04 4.12 -7.79
C LYS A 961 35.54 4.31 -7.54
N GLU A 962 34.70 3.99 -8.51
CA GLU A 962 33.25 4.07 -8.35
C GLU A 962 32.74 3.06 -7.32
N LYS A 963 33.26 1.83 -7.35
CA LYS A 963 32.96 0.80 -6.34
C LYS A 963 33.39 1.25 -4.94
N THR A 964 34.61 1.76 -4.79
CA THR A 964 35.11 2.26 -3.49
C THR A 964 34.27 3.43 -2.98
N ARG A 965 33.90 4.39 -3.85
CA ARG A 965 33.02 5.51 -3.48
C ARG A 965 31.64 5.04 -3.01
N TYR A 966 31.10 3.99 -3.62
CA TYR A 966 29.82 3.40 -3.24
C TYR A 966 29.92 2.67 -1.89
N GLU A 967 31.00 1.92 -1.66
CA GLU A 967 31.28 1.27 -0.38
C GLU A 967 31.46 2.30 0.75
N ASP A 968 32.17 3.40 0.51
CA ASP A 968 32.33 4.51 1.47
C ASP A 968 30.99 5.19 1.79
N LEU A 969 30.15 5.42 0.77
CA LEU A 969 28.82 6.02 0.96
C LEU A 969 27.89 5.10 1.78
N LEU A 970 28.00 3.78 1.57
CA LEU A 970 27.25 2.79 2.32
C LEU A 970 27.73 2.73 3.78
N ALA A 971 29.05 2.76 4.00
CA ALA A 971 29.64 2.81 5.33
C ALA A 971 29.23 4.07 6.09
N LEU A 972 29.17 5.23 5.43
CA LEU A 972 28.70 6.48 6.03
C LEU A 972 27.23 6.39 6.46
N LYS A 973 26.35 5.81 5.63
CA LYS A 973 24.94 5.60 5.99
C LYS A 973 24.78 4.67 7.19
N VAL A 974 25.53 3.57 7.22
CA VAL A 974 25.51 2.63 8.36
C VAL A 974 26.02 3.31 9.63
N TYR A 975 27.04 4.16 9.52
CA TYR A 975 27.54 4.96 10.64
C TYR A 975 26.50 5.98 11.14
N ASP A 976 25.82 6.69 10.25
CA ASP A 976 24.76 7.65 10.62
C ASP A 976 23.56 6.95 11.29
N GLU A 977 23.14 5.78 10.79
CA GLU A 977 22.10 4.97 11.43
C GLU A 977 22.53 4.47 12.82
N ALA A 978 23.78 4.03 12.97
CA ALA A 978 24.31 3.60 14.25
C ALA A 978 24.36 4.77 15.25
N ARG A 979 24.77 5.97 14.80
CA ARG A 979 24.77 7.19 15.60
C ARG A 979 23.36 7.58 16.04
N GLN A 980 22.38 7.55 15.14
CA GLN A 980 20.98 7.84 15.49
C GLN A 980 20.44 6.85 16.53
N LYS A 981 20.73 5.55 16.39
CA LYS A 981 20.35 4.52 17.38
C LYS A 981 21.02 4.75 18.74
N LEU A 982 22.27 5.23 18.75
CA LEU A 982 22.97 5.58 19.99
C LEU A 982 22.34 6.80 20.68
N GLU A 983 22.03 7.85 19.91
CA GLU A 983 21.35 9.05 20.40
C GLU A 983 19.94 8.75 20.92
N GLU A 984 19.20 7.83 20.29
CA GLU A 984 17.91 7.34 20.79
C GLU A 984 18.06 6.53 22.09
N LYS A 985 19.08 5.65 22.19
CA LYS A 985 19.38 4.93 23.43
C LYS A 985 19.72 5.89 24.57
N GLU A 986 20.59 6.88 24.33
CA GLU A 986 20.92 7.89 25.36
C GLU A 986 19.69 8.71 25.77
N LYS A 987 18.84 9.11 24.81
CA LYS A 987 17.58 9.81 25.13
C LYS A 987 16.66 8.92 25.99
N LEU A 988 16.57 7.63 25.68
CA LEU A 988 15.77 6.67 26.44
C LEU A 988 16.34 6.47 27.85
N GLU A 989 17.66 6.37 28.02
CA GLU A 989 18.30 6.27 29.33
C GLU A 989 18.15 7.55 30.15
N ARG A 990 18.27 8.73 29.54
CA ARG A 990 17.98 10.02 30.21
C ARG A 990 16.51 10.14 30.62
N LEU A 991 15.58 9.52 29.89
CA LEU A 991 14.17 9.46 30.29
C LEU A 991 13.96 8.50 31.45
N LYS A 992 14.61 7.33 31.45
CA LYS A 992 14.58 6.36 32.55
C LYS A 992 15.21 6.91 33.84
N SER A 993 16.32 7.65 33.75
CA SER A 993 16.94 8.27 34.91
C SER A 993 16.06 9.37 35.51
N LYS A 994 15.40 10.19 34.67
CA LYS A 994 14.43 11.19 35.11
C LYS A 994 13.20 10.57 35.78
N SER A 995 12.72 9.41 35.33
CA SER A 995 11.60 8.74 36.01
C SER A 995 12.00 8.22 37.38
N LYS A 996 13.21 7.67 37.52
CA LYS A 996 13.70 7.12 38.80
C LYS A 996 13.93 8.22 39.85
N VAL A 997 14.49 9.37 39.46
CA VAL A 997 14.63 10.54 40.35
C VAL A 997 13.28 11.07 40.84
N ASN A 998 12.23 10.99 40.01
CA ASN A 998 10.88 11.39 40.41
C ASN A 998 10.21 10.39 41.37
N GLU A 999 10.56 9.11 41.32
CA GLU A 999 10.09 8.12 42.31
C GLU A 999 10.80 8.27 43.65
N ASP A 1000 12.14 8.43 43.66
CA ASP A 1000 12.90 8.63 44.90
C ASP A 1000 12.55 9.98 45.58
N GLY A 1001 12.28 11.01 44.77
CA GLY A 1001 11.79 12.30 45.25
C GLY A 1001 10.41 12.21 45.90
N LYS A 1002 9.52 11.37 45.37
CA LYS A 1002 8.20 11.12 45.99
C LYS A 1002 8.31 10.26 47.25
N ALA A 1003 9.19 9.28 47.28
CA ALA A 1003 9.42 8.47 48.48
C ALA A 1003 9.95 9.32 49.65
N LYS A 1004 10.85 10.27 49.39
CA LYS A 1004 11.34 11.20 50.43
C LYS A 1004 10.34 12.29 50.83
N LEU A 1005 9.37 12.64 49.98
CA LEU A 1005 8.34 13.62 50.36
C LEU A 1005 7.27 13.03 51.28
N VAL A 1006 7.03 11.72 51.23
CA VAL A 1006 6.05 11.06 52.12
C VAL A 1006 6.58 10.97 53.56
N ASP A 1007 7.90 10.90 53.76
CA ASP A 1007 8.48 10.74 55.10
C ASP A 1007 8.68 12.07 55.85
N LYS A 1008 8.62 13.22 55.17
CA LYS A 1008 8.88 14.53 55.80
C LYS A 1008 7.64 15.24 56.36
N ASN A 1009 6.44 14.71 56.14
CA ASN A 1009 5.20 15.31 56.65
C ASN A 1009 4.87 14.90 58.10
N ARG A 1010 5.84 14.36 58.84
CA ARG A 1010 5.69 14.02 60.25
C ARG A 1010 6.74 14.74 61.10
N MET A 1011 6.65 16.07 61.19
CA MET A 1011 7.26 16.79 62.31
C MET A 1011 6.56 18.12 62.58
N THR A 1012 6.23 18.27 63.86
CA THR A 1012 5.40 19.25 64.54
C THR A 1012 5.94 20.69 64.48
N PRO A 1013 5.05 21.69 64.68
CA PRO A 1013 5.33 23.09 64.38
C PRO A 1013 6.12 23.75 65.51
N ILE A 1014 7.24 24.40 65.16
CA ILE A 1014 7.95 25.32 66.04
C ILE A 1014 8.05 26.66 65.34
N ALA A 1015 7.44 27.65 65.98
CA ALA A 1015 7.45 29.06 65.67
C ALA A 1015 8.86 29.68 65.76
N THR A 1016 9.16 30.69 64.93
CA THR A 1016 9.82 31.98 65.27
C THR A 1016 10.14 32.81 64.00
N PRO A 1017 10.38 34.13 64.12
CA PRO A 1017 9.79 35.12 63.21
C PRO A 1017 10.77 35.81 62.24
N MET A 1018 10.14 36.58 61.33
CA MET A 1018 10.59 37.81 60.66
C MET A 1018 12.01 38.31 60.96
N LYS A 1019 12.81 38.43 59.89
CA LYS A 1019 13.87 39.45 59.79
C LYS A 1019 14.15 39.80 58.32
N ASP A 1020 13.57 40.93 57.93
CA ASP A 1020 14.16 42.08 57.23
C ASP A 1020 15.37 41.91 56.29
N SER A 1021 15.07 42.24 55.03
CA SER A 1021 15.71 43.26 54.18
C SER A 1021 17.21 43.25 53.88
N ASN A 1022 17.46 43.36 52.57
CA ASN A 1022 18.53 44.12 51.92
C ASN A 1022 19.98 43.64 52.06
N THR A 1023 20.48 43.02 50.98
CA THR A 1023 21.81 43.36 50.45
C THR A 1023 21.94 42.92 48.98
N LEU A 1024 21.86 43.89 48.07
CA LEU A 1024 22.68 43.93 46.84
C LEU A 1024 24.15 44.03 47.28
N PRO A 1025 25.10 43.33 46.63
CA PRO A 1025 25.86 44.02 45.58
C PRO A 1025 26.43 43.12 44.45
N GLY A 1026 26.67 43.72 43.28
CA GLY A 1026 27.82 43.35 42.43
C GLY A 1026 27.54 42.75 41.04
N THR A 1027 27.22 43.60 40.06
CA THR A 1027 27.79 43.53 38.69
C THR A 1027 29.23 44.11 38.71
N PRO A 1028 30.07 44.02 37.66
CA PRO A 1028 30.01 43.26 36.40
C PRO A 1028 31.33 42.49 36.08
N ASN A 1029 31.28 41.51 35.17
CA ASN A 1029 32.46 41.14 34.38
C ASN A 1029 32.09 41.05 32.89
N ASN A 1030 32.55 42.07 32.16
CA ASN A 1030 32.63 42.11 30.70
C ASN A 1030 33.64 41.06 30.22
N LEU A 1031 33.19 40.12 29.40
CA LEU A 1031 34.06 39.36 28.49
C LEU A 1031 33.45 39.41 27.10
N GLY A 1032 33.85 40.43 26.34
CA GLY A 1032 33.67 40.48 24.90
C GLY A 1032 34.60 39.46 24.24
N ILE A 1033 34.03 38.58 23.43
CA ILE A 1033 34.78 37.71 22.52
C ILE A 1033 34.21 37.94 21.12
N THR A 1034 34.89 38.76 20.36
CA THR A 1034 34.72 38.96 18.92
C THR A 1034 35.18 37.72 18.13
N PRO A 1035 34.55 37.42 16.98
CA PRO A 1035 34.71 36.15 16.28
C PRO A 1035 35.97 36.14 15.39
N LYS A 1036 36.84 35.14 15.58
CA LYS A 1036 37.99 34.88 14.70
C LYS A 1036 37.55 34.12 13.44
N GLN A 1037 37.64 34.80 12.30
CA GLN A 1037 37.69 34.19 10.97
C GLN A 1037 38.97 33.35 10.84
N GLY A 1038 38.81 32.03 10.70
CA GLY A 1038 39.89 31.09 10.42
C GLY A 1038 39.84 30.65 8.96
N SER A 1039 40.68 31.27 8.13
CA SER A 1039 40.99 30.86 6.75
C SER A 1039 41.65 29.47 6.75
N LEU A 1040 40.99 28.47 6.17
CA LEU A 1040 41.51 27.11 6.01
C LEU A 1040 42.24 27.01 4.65
N MET A 1041 43.55 27.25 4.68
CA MET A 1041 44.46 26.97 3.58
C MET A 1041 44.51 25.46 3.28
N ARG A 1042 44.26 25.10 2.01
CA ARG A 1042 44.64 23.82 1.42
C ARG A 1042 46.15 23.59 1.56
N THR A 1043 46.54 22.58 2.32
CA THR A 1043 47.85 21.94 2.15
C THR A 1043 47.61 20.46 1.87
N GLY A 1044 48.01 20.04 0.68
CA GLY A 1044 47.94 18.65 0.25
C GLY A 1044 48.97 17.82 1.00
N MET A 1045 48.52 16.82 1.72
CA MET A 1045 49.34 15.69 2.13
C MET A 1045 48.81 14.44 1.45
N THR A 1046 49.57 13.97 0.46
CA THR A 1046 49.48 12.66 -0.16
C THR A 1046 49.58 11.56 0.91
N PRO A 1047 48.57 10.69 1.08
CA PRO A 1047 48.66 9.58 2.01
C PRO A 1047 49.64 8.52 1.48
N ALA A 1048 50.69 8.26 2.25
CA ALA A 1048 51.63 7.18 2.00
C ALA A 1048 50.90 5.83 2.04
N ALA A 1049 50.98 5.10 0.92
CA ALA A 1049 50.46 3.76 0.75
C ALA A 1049 51.19 2.78 1.67
N THR A 1050 50.66 2.57 2.88
CA THR A 1050 51.11 1.48 3.74
C THR A 1050 50.40 0.22 3.29
N SER A 1051 51.12 -0.58 2.52
CA SER A 1051 50.67 -1.87 1.99
C SER A 1051 50.48 -2.84 3.15
N LEU A 1052 49.24 -3.03 3.59
CA LEU A 1052 48.87 -4.05 4.56
C LEU A 1052 49.01 -5.43 3.90
N LYS A 1053 50.19 -6.02 4.16
CA LYS A 1053 50.59 -7.37 3.77
C LYS A 1053 49.73 -8.36 4.57
N VAL A 1054 48.60 -8.79 3.99
CA VAL A 1054 47.77 -9.87 4.56
C VAL A 1054 48.56 -11.16 4.46
N ILE A 1055 49.08 -11.60 5.61
CA ILE A 1055 49.77 -12.86 5.81
C ILE A 1055 48.73 -13.97 5.61
N GLY A 1056 48.85 -14.70 4.49
CA GLY A 1056 48.04 -15.87 4.20
C GLY A 1056 48.38 -17.00 5.18
N ASN A 1057 47.54 -17.19 6.19
CA ASN A 1057 47.63 -18.35 7.07
C ASN A 1057 46.79 -19.48 6.46
N LYS A 1058 47.46 -20.35 5.70
CA LYS A 1058 46.93 -21.64 5.24
C LYS A 1058 46.88 -22.60 6.43
N ASN A 1059 45.82 -22.53 7.23
CA ASN A 1059 45.48 -23.64 8.12
C ASN A 1059 44.36 -24.44 7.48
N ALA A 1060 44.77 -25.53 6.84
CA ALA A 1060 43.91 -26.63 6.47
C ALA A 1060 43.24 -27.19 7.74
N LEU A 1061 41.92 -27.13 7.77
CA LEU A 1061 41.09 -27.90 8.71
C LEU A 1061 40.22 -28.81 7.85
N ASP A 1062 40.84 -29.90 7.39
CA ASP A 1062 40.15 -31.17 7.24
C ASP A 1062 39.67 -31.58 8.63
N GLY A 1063 38.37 -31.79 8.80
CA GLY A 1063 37.81 -32.08 10.11
C GLY A 1063 36.31 -32.33 10.05
N GLN A 1064 35.96 -33.49 9.50
CA GLN A 1064 34.77 -34.29 9.76
C GLN A 1064 33.40 -33.58 9.76
N GLU A 1065 32.61 -33.95 8.74
CA GLU A 1065 31.15 -34.06 8.82
C GLU A 1065 30.72 -34.67 10.16
N GLN A 1066 30.30 -33.83 11.11
CA GLN A 1066 29.39 -34.26 12.16
C GLN A 1066 27.98 -34.05 11.64
N GLU A 1067 27.44 -35.14 11.11
CA GLU A 1067 26.06 -35.41 10.82
C GLU A 1067 25.23 -35.19 12.10
N ILE A 1068 24.74 -33.96 12.30
CA ILE A 1068 23.78 -33.66 13.37
C ILE A 1068 22.45 -34.25 12.92
N HIS A 1069 22.20 -35.48 13.36
CA HIS A 1069 20.88 -36.10 13.44
C HIS A 1069 19.95 -35.21 14.29
N SER A 1070 19.35 -34.18 13.69
CA SER A 1070 18.14 -33.60 14.27
C SER A 1070 16.99 -34.56 13.96
N GLN A 1071 16.71 -35.42 14.92
CA GLN A 1071 15.48 -36.20 15.04
C GLN A 1071 14.28 -35.22 15.03
N CYS A 1072 13.84 -34.83 13.84
CA CYS A 1072 12.49 -34.30 13.67
C CYS A 1072 11.57 -35.51 13.75
N ALA A 1073 11.07 -35.75 14.96
CA ALA A 1073 10.02 -36.69 15.25
C ALA A 1073 8.87 -36.45 14.27
N TYR A 1074 8.72 -37.38 13.34
CA TYR A 1074 7.55 -37.52 12.50
C TYR A 1074 6.36 -37.82 13.40
N GLY A 1075 5.60 -36.78 13.72
CA GLY A 1075 4.21 -36.92 14.16
C GLY A 1075 3.36 -37.36 12.97
N THR A 1076 3.52 -38.60 12.54
CA THR A 1076 2.56 -39.31 11.70
C THR A 1076 1.36 -39.67 12.56
N ASN A 1077 0.38 -38.77 12.65
CA ASN A 1077 -0.98 -39.15 12.98
C ASN A 1077 -1.81 -38.98 11.70
N GLY A 1078 -1.94 -40.08 10.97
CA GLY A 1078 -2.98 -40.23 9.98
C GLY A 1078 -4.32 -40.46 10.68
N PHE A 1079 -5.31 -39.63 10.38
CA PHE A 1079 -6.58 -39.99 9.77
C PHE A 1079 -7.37 -38.70 9.48
#